data_AF-K9VVD6-F1
#
_entry.id   AF-K9VVD6-F1
#
_cell.length_a   1.000
_cell.length_b   1.000
_cell.length_c   1.000
_cell.angle_alpha   90.00
_cell.angle_beta   90.00
_cell.angle_gamma   90.00
#
_symmetry.space_group_name_H-M   'P 1'
#
loop_
_entity.id
_entity.type
_entity.pdbx_description
1 polymer ?
#
loop_
_entity_poly.entity_id
_entity_poly.type
_entity_poly.pdbx_seq_one_letter_code
_entity_poly.pdbx_strand_id
1 'polypeptide(L)'
;MVLQWSKKLIESIESSLQLMYCPQNLTVAISNLSKQTDPKFKPELIRQQFHIRQQEKQQQFQYQLEQARLQGQTNLQQIQQQFLDDLENERQSFEVKLLKAQLLHEYYLQKKYEDPQLQSLKQSFDVAVMQAKLDVSRLEEVAAFSEYWQNLNLNNRHKVEELLPLERKKSEWDLKLYDREIQMLIAERHLQALLVGAEFQKILENHPLVSQCTPTLDFYKQYRDGSRPIPPLILIWPPTLEPDEFPYAARGVGKIAAKLTDELRDFLSVNYDLHSQERPTKLLDGAYKTKQFQSEAALESLHWTHKSIPTLILESKIDGDAIRLYVGWWDMMETTHHYKKVISIPWKEILYPLVREKTLRWKQYRLMLLKKGKTLAEIQRRGGEHEINLGILEAEEEDQEIDWNQEYNYYVNFEEYWSGIADLLVFCHAIIAGLAVDQYYLHHYNVRPKLPEILPSFLEEFPNEELSEQLIQVVVATYKQVYETLKQRQPDTIPELALDLAQVLTYLDDKSWMRGQLNYALQSWLQLRGVIPPANILDQISNNLRGDQEITNSLLDLMQSLLYPVDTQYVGRVNQCLSILSDNRSLNLIDAFYYRGINYAQEGNYPVAIDELTQVIKLQPDWAQAYYNRGLAYVQLEEYQQALEDYTQVLWLDYNHAEAYEQRGNVFHKLGEYEKAIADYNQAIKLNPNLVEAKTNKDIAQEALIEVKRQYQIVAIRDQNLHNLQTIIANFPPIGLPVTIITGKNGSGKTTLLQEIIKKQTDLKLAILINEEGNVSIDKMPRVYTKNLDTWTYQPRNRANYQRFIQFIYEILDRQNSVDHLVIETSGEADLLQLILAFVDTDLKYRTHVNSVITVVDSEKFITYQLKDEASKNQIIYSDIILLNKADLVLEDKLRQVERIISESKNTAKTLRCKYAKLPLPLIFDLGLNKIGLNRGYLDDNSLSLFSYQSDAAFDMKKFEVFLDKQLPTNVFWGKGILLFEQSPKCHGFLLSGKRFSLYHERWKQQPENRLILIGENLDNEWLSYRLNDCRSEV
;
A
#
# COMPACT_ATOMS: atom_id res chain seq x y z
N MET A 1 2.99 1.83 -46.78
CA MET A 1 1.73 2.28 -47.41
C MET A 1 0.48 1.69 -46.75
N VAL A 2 0.40 0.39 -46.43
CA VAL A 2 -0.54 -0.14 -45.40
C VAL A 2 -0.42 0.67 -44.10
N LEU A 3 0.82 1.05 -43.72
CA LEU A 3 1.12 2.00 -42.64
C LEU A 3 0.59 3.45 -42.82
N GLN A 4 0.34 3.92 -44.05
CA GLN A 4 -0.30 5.22 -44.36
C GLN A 4 -1.83 5.08 -44.55
N TRP A 5 -2.29 3.85 -44.73
CA TRP A 5 -3.69 3.45 -44.86
C TRP A 5 -4.32 3.36 -43.48
N SER A 6 -3.69 2.61 -42.56
CA SER A 6 -3.93 2.68 -41.11
C SER A 6 -3.81 4.12 -40.60
N LYS A 7 -2.70 4.84 -40.87
CA LYS A 7 -2.51 6.22 -40.36
C LYS A 7 -3.59 7.20 -40.83
N LYS A 8 -4.12 7.11 -42.06
CA LYS A 8 -5.20 8.01 -42.50
C LYS A 8 -6.61 7.55 -42.14
N LEU A 9 -6.86 6.25 -42.01
CA LEU A 9 -8.07 5.74 -41.36
C LEU A 9 -8.10 6.25 -39.90
N ILE A 10 -6.94 6.17 -39.24
CA ILE A 10 -6.69 6.70 -37.90
C ILE A 10 -6.79 8.23 -37.88
N GLU A 11 -6.22 8.98 -38.83
CA GLU A 11 -6.32 10.45 -38.89
C GLU A 11 -7.75 10.91 -39.21
N SER A 12 -8.53 10.15 -39.97
CA SER A 12 -9.98 10.39 -40.20
C SER A 12 -10.78 10.22 -38.91
N ILE A 13 -10.47 9.16 -38.17
CA ILE A 13 -11.02 8.89 -36.83
C ILE A 13 -10.53 9.95 -35.81
N GLU A 14 -9.27 10.39 -35.86
CA GLU A 14 -8.71 11.45 -35.02
C GLU A 14 -9.30 12.83 -35.38
N SER A 15 -9.63 13.10 -36.65
CA SER A 15 -10.26 14.35 -37.07
C SER A 15 -11.68 14.50 -36.54
N SER A 16 -12.38 13.38 -36.31
CA SER A 16 -13.66 13.34 -35.60
C SER A 16 -13.51 13.54 -34.08
N LEU A 17 -12.31 13.37 -33.52
CA LEU A 17 -11.99 13.45 -32.09
C LEU A 17 -11.20 14.70 -31.68
N GLN A 18 -10.60 15.42 -32.63
CA GLN A 18 -9.76 16.61 -32.41
C GLN A 18 -10.50 17.82 -31.79
N LEU A 19 -11.82 17.73 -31.59
CA LEU A 19 -12.58 18.76 -30.89
C LEU A 19 -12.62 18.60 -29.36
N MET A 20 -12.04 17.55 -28.75
CA MET A 20 -12.38 17.22 -27.35
C MET A 20 -11.28 17.04 -26.28
N TYR A 21 -9.98 17.09 -26.59
CA TYR A 21 -8.96 16.89 -25.53
C TYR A 21 -7.95 18.03 -25.41
N CYS A 22 -8.22 18.96 -24.51
CA CYS A 22 -7.24 19.90 -23.96
C CYS A 22 -7.15 19.70 -22.43
N PRO A 23 -6.05 19.16 -21.89
CA PRO A 23 -5.96 18.67 -20.50
C PRO A 23 -6.01 19.78 -19.43
N GLN A 24 -5.77 21.04 -19.80
CA GLN A 24 -5.79 22.16 -18.83
C GLN A 24 -7.20 22.64 -18.47
N ASN A 25 -8.25 22.26 -19.22
CA ASN A 25 -9.64 22.63 -18.93
C ASN A 25 -10.41 21.55 -18.13
N LEU A 26 -9.86 20.34 -17.99
CA LEU A 26 -10.54 19.21 -17.33
C LEU A 26 -10.72 19.45 -15.81
N THR A 27 -9.68 19.94 -15.13
CA THR A 27 -9.70 20.15 -13.67
C THR A 27 -10.71 21.23 -13.26
N VAL A 28 -10.86 22.27 -14.08
CA VAL A 28 -11.83 23.35 -13.88
C VAL A 28 -13.26 22.88 -14.19
N ALA A 29 -13.44 22.09 -15.26
CA ALA A 29 -14.74 21.50 -15.62
C ALA A 29 -15.24 20.48 -14.58
N ILE A 30 -14.36 19.61 -14.07
CA ILE A 30 -14.66 18.60 -13.04
C ILE A 30 -15.06 19.25 -11.71
N SER A 31 -14.42 20.36 -11.33
CA SER A 31 -14.79 21.12 -10.12
C SER A 31 -16.19 21.73 -10.21
N ASN A 32 -16.60 22.17 -11.42
CA ASN A 32 -17.92 22.73 -11.67
C ASN A 32 -19.01 21.65 -11.81
N LEU A 33 -18.67 20.46 -12.32
CA LEU A 33 -19.59 19.32 -12.49
C LEU A 33 -20.02 18.70 -11.15
N SER A 34 -19.15 18.69 -10.14
CA SER A 34 -19.44 18.16 -8.78
C SER A 34 -20.54 18.93 -8.03
N LYS A 35 -20.87 20.15 -8.45
CA LYS A 35 -21.83 21.03 -7.78
C LYS A 35 -23.27 20.88 -8.26
N GLN A 36 -23.54 20.07 -9.30
CA GLN A 36 -24.83 20.11 -9.99
C GLN A 36 -25.57 18.77 -10.21
N THR A 37 -25.12 17.60 -9.75
CA THR A 37 -25.84 16.34 -10.09
C THR A 37 -25.98 15.29 -8.97
N ASP A 38 -27.20 14.73 -8.94
CA ASP A 38 -27.80 13.74 -8.02
C ASP A 38 -27.11 12.36 -8.12
N PRO A 39 -27.00 11.54 -7.04
CA PRO A 39 -26.30 10.24 -7.03
C PRO A 39 -27.03 9.11 -7.80
N LYS A 40 -27.94 9.45 -8.72
CA LYS A 40 -28.76 8.52 -9.53
C LYS A 40 -28.31 8.47 -11.01
N PHE A 41 -27.02 8.67 -11.29
CA PHE A 41 -26.48 8.55 -12.64
C PHE A 41 -26.18 7.08 -12.99
N LYS A 42 -27.20 6.34 -13.48
CA LYS A 42 -27.04 4.95 -13.96
C LYS A 42 -27.01 4.90 -15.49
N PRO A 43 -25.97 4.32 -16.13
CA PRO A 43 -25.89 4.14 -17.59
C PRO A 43 -27.12 3.45 -18.21
N GLU A 44 -27.73 2.49 -17.48
CA GLU A 44 -28.98 1.82 -17.87
C GLU A 44 -30.15 2.79 -18.05
N LEU A 45 -30.22 3.85 -17.24
CA LEU A 45 -31.28 4.86 -17.30
C LEU A 45 -31.10 5.77 -18.52
N ILE A 46 -29.83 6.09 -18.85
CA ILE A 46 -29.44 6.86 -20.03
C ILE A 46 -29.82 6.07 -21.30
N ARG A 47 -29.57 4.75 -21.31
CA ARG A 47 -29.98 3.82 -22.38
C ARG A 47 -31.51 3.79 -22.56
N GLN A 48 -32.27 3.65 -21.48
CA GLN A 48 -33.74 3.64 -21.54
C GLN A 48 -34.31 4.96 -22.07
N GLN A 49 -33.79 6.09 -21.62
CA GLN A 49 -34.24 7.41 -22.07
C GLN A 49 -33.94 7.68 -23.56
N PHE A 50 -32.80 7.20 -24.06
CA PHE A 50 -32.46 7.33 -25.48
C PHE A 50 -33.39 6.49 -26.36
N HIS A 51 -33.64 5.23 -25.98
CA HIS A 51 -34.59 4.37 -26.69
C HIS A 51 -35.99 4.98 -26.78
N ILE A 52 -36.48 5.59 -25.70
CA ILE A 52 -37.82 6.21 -25.66
C ILE A 52 -37.88 7.40 -26.64
N ARG A 53 -36.92 8.34 -26.57
CA ARG A 53 -36.90 9.52 -27.46
C ARG A 53 -36.77 9.15 -28.95
N GLN A 54 -35.99 8.12 -29.24
CA GLN A 54 -35.80 7.62 -30.60
C GLN A 54 -37.08 6.98 -31.17
N GLN A 55 -37.82 6.22 -30.36
CA GLN A 55 -39.14 5.71 -30.74
C GLN A 55 -40.13 6.85 -31.00
N GLU A 56 -40.11 7.91 -30.18
CA GLU A 56 -40.94 9.10 -30.37
C GLU A 56 -40.61 9.81 -31.70
N LYS A 57 -39.33 10.03 -32.00
CA LYS A 57 -38.88 10.64 -33.27
C LYS A 57 -39.26 9.83 -34.49
N GLN A 58 -39.16 8.50 -34.42
CA GLN A 58 -39.59 7.61 -35.50
C GLN A 58 -41.11 7.70 -35.74
N GLN A 59 -41.91 7.71 -34.68
CA GLN A 59 -43.36 7.88 -34.79
C GLN A 59 -43.74 9.26 -35.36
N GLN A 60 -43.05 10.32 -34.92
CA GLN A 60 -43.23 11.67 -35.45
C GLN A 60 -42.89 11.73 -36.95
N PHE A 61 -41.80 11.09 -37.37
CA PHE A 61 -41.43 11.04 -38.78
C PHE A 61 -42.44 10.27 -39.63
N GLN A 62 -42.90 9.10 -39.18
CA GLN A 62 -43.95 8.33 -39.88
C GLN A 62 -45.23 9.15 -40.04
N TYR A 63 -45.63 9.86 -38.98
CA TYR A 63 -46.78 10.76 -39.02
C TYR A 63 -46.58 11.92 -40.01
N GLN A 64 -45.43 12.60 -39.98
CA GLN A 64 -45.11 13.68 -40.92
C GLN A 64 -45.09 13.19 -42.38
N LEU A 65 -44.62 11.97 -42.61
CA LEU A 65 -44.51 11.37 -43.94
C LEU A 65 -45.89 10.95 -44.49
N GLU A 66 -46.78 10.41 -43.64
CA GLU A 66 -48.18 10.15 -44.00
C GLU A 66 -48.93 11.45 -44.29
N GLN A 67 -48.74 12.49 -43.48
CA GLN A 67 -49.36 13.80 -43.72
C GLN A 67 -48.87 14.44 -45.04
N ALA A 68 -47.57 14.38 -45.32
CA ALA A 68 -47.00 14.89 -46.58
C ALA A 68 -47.51 14.11 -47.81
N ARG A 69 -47.66 12.78 -47.69
CA ARG A 69 -48.26 11.91 -48.73
C ARG A 69 -49.73 12.25 -48.97
N LEU A 70 -50.53 12.42 -47.92
CA LEU A 70 -51.94 12.78 -48.00
C LEU A 70 -52.17 14.18 -48.58
N GLN A 71 -51.22 15.10 -48.37
CA GLN A 71 -51.29 16.49 -48.84
C GLN A 71 -50.67 16.70 -50.22
N GLY A 72 -50.14 15.65 -50.87
CA GLY A 72 -49.52 15.74 -52.21
C GLY A 72 -48.28 16.63 -52.26
N GLN A 73 -47.58 16.82 -51.14
CA GLN A 73 -46.43 17.73 -51.07
C GLN A 73 -45.17 17.12 -51.70
N THR A 74 -44.44 17.93 -52.47
CA THR A 74 -43.15 17.60 -53.10
C THR A 74 -41.96 17.71 -52.14
N ASN A 75 -42.18 18.17 -50.90
CA ASN A 75 -41.10 18.51 -49.95
C ASN A 75 -40.58 17.32 -49.13
N LEU A 76 -40.79 16.09 -49.64
CA LEU A 76 -40.34 14.83 -49.03
C LEU A 76 -38.83 14.81 -48.77
N GLN A 77 -38.05 15.49 -49.61
CA GLN A 77 -36.60 15.69 -49.48
C GLN A 77 -36.20 16.44 -48.22
N GLN A 78 -36.86 17.56 -47.91
CA GLN A 78 -36.55 18.33 -46.70
C GLN A 78 -36.95 17.59 -45.42
N ILE A 79 -38.08 16.88 -45.43
CA ILE A 79 -38.55 16.10 -44.28
C ILE A 79 -37.59 14.93 -43.97
N GLN A 80 -37.05 14.27 -45.00
CA GLN A 80 -36.04 13.20 -44.84
C GLN A 80 -34.70 13.73 -44.34
N GLN A 81 -34.19 14.83 -44.91
CA GLN A 81 -32.93 15.42 -44.46
C GLN A 81 -33.04 15.91 -43.01
N GLN A 82 -34.15 16.55 -42.64
CA GLN A 82 -34.38 17.02 -41.29
C GLN A 82 -34.49 15.88 -40.26
N PHE A 83 -35.02 14.73 -40.66
CA PHE A 83 -35.03 13.53 -39.82
C PHE A 83 -33.62 12.95 -39.61
N LEU A 84 -32.80 12.91 -40.66
CA LEU A 84 -31.40 12.47 -40.57
C LEU A 84 -30.58 13.42 -39.68
N ASP A 85 -30.76 14.73 -39.84
CA ASP A 85 -30.08 15.75 -39.02
C ASP A 85 -30.53 15.65 -37.55
N ASP A 86 -31.81 15.40 -37.29
CA ASP A 86 -32.34 15.16 -35.94
C ASP A 86 -31.71 13.93 -35.27
N LEU A 87 -31.56 12.82 -36.02
CA LEU A 87 -30.91 11.61 -35.51
C LEU A 87 -29.42 11.82 -35.21
N GLU A 88 -28.70 12.53 -36.09
CA GLU A 88 -27.29 12.85 -35.89
C GLU A 88 -27.08 13.80 -34.68
N ASN A 89 -27.97 14.78 -34.51
CA ASN A 89 -27.97 15.66 -33.34
C ASN A 89 -28.26 14.89 -32.03
N GLU A 90 -29.17 13.91 -32.07
CA GLU A 90 -29.42 13.05 -30.90
C GLU A 90 -28.23 12.14 -30.59
N ARG A 91 -27.54 11.61 -31.61
CA ARG A 91 -26.28 10.88 -31.46
C ARG A 91 -25.24 11.73 -30.75
N GLN A 92 -24.94 12.93 -31.26
CA GLN A 92 -23.93 13.82 -30.67
C GLN A 92 -24.30 14.22 -29.23
N SER A 93 -25.58 14.50 -28.97
CA SER A 93 -26.07 14.80 -27.62
C SER A 93 -25.85 13.65 -26.64
N PHE A 94 -25.97 12.41 -27.14
CA PHE A 94 -25.84 11.20 -26.35
C PHE A 94 -24.38 10.82 -26.09
N GLU A 95 -23.51 10.93 -27.10
CA GLU A 95 -22.05 10.79 -26.96
C GLU A 95 -21.50 11.72 -25.86
N VAL A 96 -21.96 12.99 -25.83
CA VAL A 96 -21.59 13.96 -24.79
C VAL A 96 -22.07 13.55 -23.39
N LYS A 97 -23.25 12.92 -23.26
CA LYS A 97 -23.77 12.43 -21.96
C LYS A 97 -22.98 11.22 -21.46
N LEU A 98 -22.54 10.35 -22.36
CA LEU A 98 -21.70 9.20 -22.04
C LEU A 98 -20.30 9.65 -21.58
N LEU A 99 -19.67 10.57 -22.31
CA LEU A 99 -18.37 11.15 -21.93
C LEU A 99 -18.43 11.81 -20.54
N LYS A 100 -19.54 12.50 -20.23
CA LYS A 100 -19.78 13.03 -18.87
C LYS A 100 -19.85 11.93 -17.82
N ALA A 101 -20.52 10.82 -18.12
CA ALA A 101 -20.61 9.68 -17.20
C ALA A 101 -19.23 9.02 -16.98
N GLN A 102 -18.39 8.93 -18.01
CA GLN A 102 -17.00 8.44 -17.92
C GLN A 102 -16.17 9.29 -16.95
N LEU A 103 -16.16 10.62 -17.15
CA LEU A 103 -15.41 11.55 -16.30
C LEU A 103 -15.90 11.56 -14.84
N LEU A 104 -17.22 11.41 -14.62
CA LEU A 104 -17.81 11.31 -13.28
C LEU A 104 -17.42 9.99 -12.59
N HIS A 105 -17.42 8.86 -13.30
CA HIS A 105 -17.02 7.57 -12.75
C HIS A 105 -15.54 7.53 -12.37
N GLU A 106 -14.67 8.05 -13.23
CA GLU A 106 -13.24 8.22 -12.95
C GLU A 106 -13.02 9.05 -11.68
N TYR A 107 -13.75 10.16 -11.55
CA TYR A 107 -13.73 11.01 -10.35
C TYR A 107 -14.21 10.28 -9.09
N TYR A 108 -15.29 9.50 -9.19
CA TYR A 108 -15.82 8.75 -8.05
C TYR A 108 -14.92 7.58 -7.62
N LEU A 109 -14.26 6.90 -8.55
CA LEU A 109 -13.26 5.87 -8.22
C LEU A 109 -12.06 6.49 -7.50
N GLN A 110 -11.54 7.61 -8.00
CA GLN A 110 -10.48 8.36 -7.32
C GLN A 110 -10.90 8.78 -5.90
N LYS A 111 -12.14 9.24 -5.73
CA LYS A 111 -12.68 9.62 -4.41
C LYS A 111 -13.04 8.48 -3.48
N LYS A 112 -13.52 7.34 -3.99
CA LYS A 112 -13.92 6.16 -3.21
C LYS A 112 -12.73 5.56 -2.45
N TYR A 113 -11.52 5.74 -2.99
CA TYR A 113 -10.27 5.26 -2.40
C TYR A 113 -9.46 6.35 -1.68
N GLU A 114 -9.93 7.60 -1.67
CA GLU A 114 -9.48 8.61 -0.69
C GLU A 114 -10.23 8.37 0.63
N ASP A 115 -9.54 7.82 1.63
CA ASP A 115 -10.11 7.60 2.97
C ASP A 115 -10.63 8.95 3.54
N PRO A 116 -11.91 9.05 3.94
CA PRO A 116 -12.47 10.26 4.58
C PRO A 116 -11.68 10.70 5.82
N GLN A 117 -11.04 9.75 6.52
CA GLN A 117 -10.13 10.06 7.63
C GLN A 117 -8.86 10.76 7.14
N LEU A 118 -8.25 10.30 6.03
CA LEU A 118 -7.10 10.97 5.41
C LEU A 118 -7.43 12.40 4.94
N GLN A 119 -8.65 12.68 4.48
CA GLN A 119 -9.01 14.05 4.07
C GLN A 119 -9.07 15.02 5.26
N SER A 120 -9.61 14.55 6.39
CA SER A 120 -9.64 15.31 7.65
C SER A 120 -8.24 15.50 8.26
N LEU A 121 -7.41 14.45 8.20
CA LEU A 121 -6.02 14.48 8.64
C LEU A 121 -5.13 15.35 7.75
N LYS A 122 -5.31 15.33 6.42
CA LYS A 122 -4.59 16.21 5.49
C LYS A 122 -4.93 17.68 5.72
N GLN A 123 -6.20 18.01 5.96
CA GLN A 123 -6.59 19.36 6.38
C GLN A 123 -5.96 19.75 7.71
N SER A 124 -5.89 18.83 8.69
CA SER A 124 -5.20 19.09 9.96
C SER A 124 -3.68 19.27 9.80
N PHE A 125 -3.05 18.54 8.87
CA PHE A 125 -1.64 18.64 8.51
C PHE A 125 -1.34 19.96 7.81
N ASP A 126 -2.15 20.36 6.83
CA ASP A 126 -2.00 21.64 6.13
C ASP A 126 -2.14 22.83 7.11
N VAL A 127 -3.05 22.71 8.09
CA VAL A 127 -3.20 23.69 9.18
C VAL A 127 -1.97 23.69 10.11
N ALA A 128 -1.44 22.51 10.48
CA ALA A 128 -0.25 22.39 11.32
C ALA A 128 1.02 22.95 10.62
N VAL A 129 1.18 22.70 9.32
CA VAL A 129 2.28 23.25 8.50
C VAL A 129 2.15 24.78 8.34
N MET A 130 0.92 25.30 8.21
CA MET A 130 0.70 26.76 8.22
C MET A 130 1.02 27.38 9.59
N GLN A 131 0.70 26.71 10.69
CA GLN A 131 1.01 27.18 12.05
C GLN A 131 2.51 27.10 12.37
N ALA A 132 3.22 26.07 11.90
CA ALA A 132 4.66 25.91 12.08
C ALA A 132 5.49 26.93 11.25
N LYS A 133 4.93 27.49 10.17
CA LYS A 133 5.53 28.65 9.49
C LYS A 133 5.51 29.93 10.33
N LEU A 134 4.74 29.97 11.41
CA LEU A 134 4.61 31.11 12.32
C LEU A 134 5.34 30.92 13.66
N ASP A 135 5.71 29.69 14.04
CA ASP A 135 6.41 29.37 15.28
C ASP A 135 7.38 28.17 15.10
N VAL A 136 8.68 28.45 15.25
CA VAL A 136 9.80 27.51 15.00
C VAL A 136 9.84 26.36 16.02
N SER A 137 9.25 26.54 17.20
CA SER A 137 9.22 25.55 18.28
C SER A 137 8.37 24.30 17.97
N ARG A 138 7.58 24.31 16.90
CA ARG A 138 6.68 23.21 16.48
C ARG A 138 7.20 22.37 15.30
N LEU A 139 8.43 22.61 14.84
CA LEU A 139 9.02 21.87 13.71
C LEU A 139 9.22 20.38 14.02
N GLU A 140 9.51 20.03 15.27
CA GLU A 140 9.66 18.63 15.71
C GLU A 140 8.32 17.88 15.72
N GLU A 141 7.21 18.53 16.11
CA GLU A 141 5.86 17.96 16.05
C GLU A 141 5.39 17.73 14.60
N VAL A 142 5.73 18.65 13.69
CA VAL A 142 5.43 18.51 12.25
C VAL A 142 6.27 17.41 11.60
N ALA A 143 7.52 17.23 12.03
CA ALA A 143 8.38 16.14 11.55
C ALA A 143 7.84 14.75 11.98
N ALA A 144 7.49 14.60 13.26
CA ALA A 144 6.90 13.36 13.78
C ALA A 144 5.55 13.02 13.13
N PHE A 145 4.72 14.03 12.87
CA PHE A 145 3.44 13.84 12.18
C PHE A 145 3.62 13.55 10.67
N SER A 146 4.65 14.10 10.03
CA SER A 146 5.02 13.80 8.64
C SER A 146 5.52 12.37 8.48
N GLU A 147 6.26 11.84 9.45
CA GLU A 147 6.75 10.45 9.47
C GLU A 147 5.60 9.46 9.71
N TYR A 148 4.70 9.76 10.66
CA TYR A 148 3.45 9.02 10.85
C TYR A 148 2.56 9.03 9.60
N TRP A 149 2.45 10.18 8.93
CA TRP A 149 1.71 10.33 7.67
C TRP A 149 2.34 9.53 6.53
N GLN A 150 3.67 9.52 6.39
CA GLN A 150 4.37 8.70 5.41
C GLN A 150 4.13 7.20 5.65
N ASN A 151 4.16 6.74 6.91
CA ASN A 151 3.88 5.35 7.27
C ASN A 151 2.41 4.93 7.03
N LEU A 152 1.44 5.80 7.30
CA LEU A 152 0.02 5.55 7.03
C LEU A 152 -0.32 5.57 5.53
N ASN A 153 0.40 6.38 4.77
CA ASN A 153 0.25 6.49 3.31
C ASN A 153 0.89 5.29 2.57
N LEU A 154 1.92 4.65 3.13
CA LEU A 154 2.55 3.44 2.58
C LEU A 154 1.64 2.20 2.72
N ASN A 155 1.05 1.96 3.89
CA ASN A 155 0.15 0.81 4.11
C ASN A 155 -1.15 0.86 3.29
N ASN A 156 -1.64 2.07 2.97
CA ASN A 156 -2.83 2.24 2.12
C ASN A 156 -2.50 2.36 0.63
N ARG A 157 -1.28 2.79 0.25
CA ARG A 157 -0.83 2.77 -1.15
C ARG A 157 -0.84 1.37 -1.74
N HIS A 158 -0.38 0.35 -1.01
CA HIS A 158 -0.35 -1.02 -1.54
C HIS A 158 -1.76 -1.57 -1.86
N LYS A 159 -2.76 -1.35 -1.02
CA LYS A 159 -4.15 -1.77 -1.30
C LYS A 159 -4.81 -0.96 -2.42
N VAL A 160 -4.51 0.33 -2.50
CA VAL A 160 -5.01 1.25 -3.52
C VAL A 160 -4.34 0.95 -4.87
N GLU A 161 -3.04 0.68 -4.92
CA GLU A 161 -2.26 0.33 -6.12
C GLU A 161 -2.52 -1.11 -6.61
N GLU A 162 -2.88 -2.05 -5.74
CA GLU A 162 -3.21 -3.43 -6.11
C GLU A 162 -4.65 -3.59 -6.66
N LEU A 163 -5.61 -2.81 -6.14
CA LEU A 163 -7.03 -2.90 -6.52
C LEU A 163 -7.49 -1.84 -7.54
N LEU A 164 -6.90 -0.64 -7.58
CA LEU A 164 -7.29 0.37 -8.57
C LEU A 164 -7.15 -0.11 -10.01
N PRO A 165 -6.02 -0.72 -10.44
CA PRO A 165 -5.87 -1.13 -11.83
C PRO A 165 -6.92 -2.16 -12.24
N LEU A 166 -7.31 -3.06 -11.35
CA LEU A 166 -8.34 -4.09 -11.60
C LEU A 166 -9.75 -3.50 -11.63
N GLU A 167 -10.12 -2.65 -10.67
CA GLU A 167 -11.44 -1.99 -10.69
C GLU A 167 -11.55 -0.94 -11.80
N ARG A 168 -10.43 -0.28 -12.17
CA ARG A 168 -10.30 0.58 -13.33
C ARG A 168 -10.47 -0.21 -14.61
N LYS A 169 -9.74 -1.31 -14.78
CA LYS A 169 -9.85 -2.20 -15.95
C LYS A 169 -11.26 -2.75 -16.12
N LYS A 170 -11.92 -3.14 -15.02
CA LYS A 170 -13.31 -3.60 -15.03
C LYS A 170 -14.29 -2.48 -15.42
N SER A 171 -14.14 -1.30 -14.82
CA SER A 171 -15.02 -0.15 -15.09
C SER A 171 -14.85 0.41 -16.51
N GLU A 172 -13.62 0.52 -16.99
CA GLU A 172 -13.30 0.90 -18.36
C GLU A 172 -13.85 -0.13 -19.36
N TRP A 173 -13.80 -1.42 -19.01
CA TRP A 173 -14.37 -2.49 -19.84
C TRP A 173 -15.91 -2.41 -19.90
N ASP A 174 -16.59 -2.20 -18.77
CA ASP A 174 -18.04 -2.01 -18.72
C ASP A 174 -18.46 -0.80 -19.58
N LEU A 175 -17.76 0.33 -19.46
CA LEU A 175 -18.02 1.54 -20.25
C LEU A 175 -17.79 1.35 -21.75
N LYS A 176 -16.77 0.58 -22.14
CA LYS A 176 -16.50 0.23 -23.55
C LYS A 176 -17.56 -0.71 -24.11
N LEU A 177 -18.02 -1.67 -23.31
CA LEU A 177 -19.14 -2.53 -23.68
C LEU A 177 -20.40 -1.68 -23.94
N TYR A 178 -20.64 -0.66 -23.11
CA TYR A 178 -21.74 0.28 -23.33
C TYR A 178 -21.56 1.13 -24.60
N ASP A 179 -20.41 1.75 -24.83
CA ASP A 179 -20.13 2.54 -26.03
C ASP A 179 -20.36 1.72 -27.32
N ARG A 180 -19.89 0.47 -27.31
CA ARG A 180 -20.15 -0.52 -28.35
C ARG A 180 -21.65 -0.80 -28.54
N GLU A 181 -22.38 -1.11 -27.47
CA GLU A 181 -23.83 -1.34 -27.56
C GLU A 181 -24.56 -0.16 -28.21
N ILE A 182 -24.10 1.06 -27.94
CA ILE A 182 -24.68 2.30 -28.45
C ILE A 182 -24.40 2.49 -29.94
N GLN A 183 -23.13 2.38 -30.36
CA GLN A 183 -22.72 2.45 -31.77
C GLN A 183 -23.52 1.47 -32.63
N MET A 184 -23.73 0.26 -32.10
CA MET A 184 -24.49 -0.82 -32.74
C MET A 184 -25.98 -0.51 -32.84
N LEU A 185 -26.58 0.01 -31.78
CA LEU A 185 -27.96 0.47 -31.79
C LEU A 185 -28.18 1.62 -32.79
N ILE A 186 -27.23 2.54 -32.90
CA ILE A 186 -27.32 3.66 -33.85
C ILE A 186 -27.27 3.14 -35.29
N ALA A 187 -26.30 2.27 -35.60
CA ALA A 187 -26.18 1.69 -36.92
C ALA A 187 -27.40 0.83 -37.31
N GLU A 188 -27.96 0.08 -36.35
CA GLU A 188 -29.26 -0.60 -36.50
C GLU A 188 -30.35 0.38 -36.96
N ARG A 189 -30.53 1.49 -36.24
CA ARG A 189 -31.66 2.42 -36.48
C ARG A 189 -31.47 3.23 -37.76
N HIS A 190 -30.24 3.57 -38.10
CA HIS A 190 -29.92 4.18 -39.40
C HIS A 190 -30.28 3.24 -40.56
N LEU A 191 -29.92 1.96 -40.45
CA LEU A 191 -30.31 0.93 -41.42
C LEU A 191 -31.84 0.78 -41.53
N GLN A 192 -32.57 0.90 -40.41
CA GLN A 192 -34.05 0.93 -40.42
C GLN A 192 -34.62 2.16 -41.15
N ALA A 193 -34.03 3.34 -40.98
CA ALA A 193 -34.47 4.56 -41.63
C ALA A 193 -34.26 4.52 -43.16
N LEU A 194 -33.10 4.02 -43.62
CA LEU A 194 -32.77 3.88 -45.05
C LEU A 194 -33.81 3.03 -45.81
N LEU A 195 -34.34 2.00 -45.18
CA LEU A 195 -35.26 1.04 -45.79
C LEU A 195 -36.66 1.60 -46.11
N VAL A 196 -36.99 2.82 -45.64
CA VAL A 196 -38.35 3.38 -45.71
C VAL A 196 -38.45 4.61 -46.66
N GLY A 197 -37.33 5.15 -47.15
CA GLY A 197 -37.28 6.40 -47.93
C GLY A 197 -37.45 6.25 -49.46
N ALA A 198 -38.18 7.19 -50.09
CA ALA A 198 -38.38 7.24 -51.55
C ALA A 198 -37.13 7.70 -52.33
N GLU A 199 -36.21 8.44 -51.72
CA GLU A 199 -34.91 8.81 -52.34
C GLU A 199 -33.92 7.65 -52.36
N PHE A 200 -34.01 6.75 -51.38
CA PHE A 200 -33.26 5.50 -51.42
C PHE A 200 -33.57 4.73 -52.72
N GLN A 201 -34.84 4.71 -53.14
CA GLN A 201 -35.26 4.13 -54.42
C GLN A 201 -34.61 4.78 -55.65
N LYS A 202 -34.34 6.10 -55.62
CA LYS A 202 -33.63 6.81 -56.71
C LYS A 202 -32.11 6.61 -56.66
N ILE A 203 -31.52 6.54 -55.47
CA ILE A 203 -30.09 6.22 -55.29
C ILE A 203 -29.79 4.80 -55.80
N LEU A 204 -30.72 3.85 -55.59
CA LEU A 204 -30.64 2.49 -56.13
C LEU A 204 -30.57 2.43 -57.67
N GLU A 205 -31.21 3.35 -58.39
CA GLU A 205 -31.23 3.34 -59.86
C GLU A 205 -29.83 3.57 -60.46
N ASN A 206 -28.99 4.34 -59.77
CA ASN A 206 -27.61 4.69 -60.17
C ASN A 206 -26.53 3.89 -59.43
N HIS A 207 -26.91 2.95 -58.58
CA HIS A 207 -25.97 2.18 -57.77
C HIS A 207 -25.15 1.20 -58.64
N PRO A 208 -23.83 1.05 -58.39
CA PRO A 208 -22.95 0.21 -59.22
C PRO A 208 -23.27 -1.30 -59.16
N LEU A 209 -23.96 -1.75 -58.11
CA LEU A 209 -24.42 -3.14 -57.97
C LEU A 209 -25.73 -3.42 -58.73
N VAL A 210 -25.82 -4.55 -59.43
CA VAL A 210 -26.88 -4.90 -60.41
C VAL A 210 -28.27 -5.07 -59.78
N SER A 211 -28.38 -5.65 -58.57
CA SER A 211 -29.69 -5.88 -57.92
C SER A 211 -29.63 -6.17 -56.40
N GLN A 212 -28.48 -5.94 -55.75
CA GLN A 212 -28.21 -6.53 -54.42
C GLN A 212 -28.32 -5.57 -53.23
N CYS A 213 -28.54 -4.27 -53.42
CA CYS A 213 -28.63 -3.36 -52.26
C CYS A 213 -29.82 -3.71 -51.34
N THR A 214 -30.99 -4.03 -51.90
CA THR A 214 -32.16 -4.42 -51.10
C THR A 214 -31.95 -5.77 -50.40
N PRO A 215 -31.52 -6.86 -51.06
CA PRO A 215 -31.15 -8.11 -50.39
C PRO A 215 -30.04 -7.98 -49.35
N THR A 216 -29.03 -7.13 -49.61
CA THR A 216 -27.94 -6.90 -48.65
C THR A 216 -28.47 -6.19 -47.42
N LEU A 217 -29.22 -5.10 -47.58
CA LEU A 217 -29.85 -4.42 -46.45
C LEU A 217 -30.88 -5.30 -45.74
N ASP A 218 -31.62 -6.13 -46.48
CA ASP A 218 -32.57 -7.11 -45.94
C ASP A 218 -31.89 -8.15 -45.06
N PHE A 219 -30.73 -8.66 -45.49
CA PHE A 219 -29.90 -9.53 -44.68
C PHE A 219 -29.49 -8.86 -43.36
N TYR A 220 -29.10 -7.59 -43.39
CA TYR A 220 -28.72 -6.87 -42.17
C TYR A 220 -29.91 -6.55 -41.26
N LYS A 221 -31.17 -6.69 -41.73
CA LYS A 221 -32.35 -6.59 -40.85
C LYS A 221 -32.35 -7.62 -39.73
N GLN A 222 -31.71 -8.77 -39.89
CA GLN A 222 -31.69 -9.78 -38.84
C GLN A 222 -30.74 -9.44 -37.68
N TYR A 223 -29.80 -8.52 -37.90
CA TYR A 223 -28.89 -8.01 -36.86
C TYR A 223 -29.47 -6.78 -36.15
N ARG A 224 -30.79 -6.55 -36.30
CA ARG A 224 -31.49 -5.44 -35.66
C ARG A 224 -31.53 -5.59 -34.15
N ASP A 225 -31.85 -6.76 -33.62
CA ASP A 225 -32.09 -6.93 -32.18
C ASP A 225 -30.85 -6.73 -31.26
N GLY A 226 -29.67 -6.44 -31.82
CA GLY A 226 -28.42 -6.19 -31.09
C GLY A 226 -27.80 -7.45 -30.48
N SER A 227 -28.37 -8.63 -30.75
CA SER A 227 -27.93 -9.89 -30.15
C SER A 227 -26.65 -10.47 -30.76
N ARG A 228 -26.22 -9.95 -31.93
CA ARG A 228 -25.06 -10.45 -32.68
C ARG A 228 -24.24 -9.30 -33.28
N PRO A 229 -22.91 -9.49 -33.44
CA PRO A 229 -22.06 -8.60 -34.22
C PRO A 229 -22.59 -8.36 -35.65
N ILE A 230 -22.51 -7.12 -36.11
CA ILE A 230 -22.83 -6.72 -37.48
C ILE A 230 -21.65 -7.16 -38.34
N PRO A 231 -21.84 -8.09 -39.29
CA PRO A 231 -20.73 -8.55 -40.11
C PRO A 231 -20.23 -7.43 -41.02
N PRO A 232 -18.92 -7.11 -41.05
CA PRO A 232 -18.38 -6.22 -42.05
C PRO A 232 -18.62 -6.81 -43.45
N LEU A 233 -18.92 -5.93 -44.39
CA LEU A 233 -19.16 -6.26 -45.78
C LEU A 233 -17.86 -6.16 -46.57
N ILE A 234 -17.42 -7.26 -47.15
CA ILE A 234 -16.26 -7.31 -48.06
C ILE A 234 -16.78 -7.32 -49.49
N LEU A 235 -16.25 -6.41 -50.31
CA LEU A 235 -16.55 -6.25 -51.72
C LEU A 235 -15.28 -6.46 -52.54
N ILE A 236 -15.33 -7.33 -53.55
CA ILE A 236 -14.21 -7.57 -54.46
C ILE A 236 -14.51 -6.93 -55.80
N TRP A 237 -13.83 -5.82 -56.10
CA TRP A 237 -13.89 -5.22 -57.42
C TRP A 237 -13.13 -6.10 -58.42
N PRO A 238 -13.75 -6.50 -59.56
CA PRO A 238 -13.04 -7.25 -60.60
C PRO A 238 -11.76 -6.54 -61.04
N PRO A 239 -10.67 -7.31 -61.24
CA PRO A 239 -9.39 -6.76 -61.66
C PRO A 239 -9.51 -6.01 -63.00
N THR A 240 -8.91 -4.83 -63.08
CA THR A 240 -8.91 -4.00 -64.29
C THR A 240 -7.56 -4.05 -65.00
N LEU A 241 -7.56 -4.19 -66.33
CA LEU A 241 -6.38 -4.03 -67.19
C LEU A 241 -6.45 -2.71 -67.93
N GLU A 242 -5.31 -2.04 -68.11
CA GLU A 242 -5.16 -1.06 -69.19
C GLU A 242 -5.06 -1.80 -70.54
N PRO A 243 -6.05 -1.66 -71.44
CA PRO A 243 -6.16 -2.51 -72.64
C PRO A 243 -5.06 -2.26 -73.68
N ASP A 244 -4.44 -1.07 -73.66
CA ASP A 244 -3.53 -0.61 -74.71
C ASP A 244 -2.15 -1.29 -74.66
N GLU A 245 -1.79 -1.93 -73.54
CA GLU A 245 -0.47 -2.56 -73.34
C GLU A 245 -0.49 -4.10 -73.42
N PHE A 246 -1.64 -4.76 -73.24
CA PHE A 246 -1.74 -6.23 -73.22
C PHE A 246 -2.98 -6.79 -73.94
N PRO A 247 -2.98 -6.86 -75.30
CA PRO A 247 -4.16 -7.24 -76.09
C PRO A 247 -4.67 -8.67 -75.81
N TYR A 248 -3.78 -9.58 -75.40
CA TYR A 248 -4.12 -10.98 -75.11
C TYR A 248 -4.56 -11.20 -73.65
N ALA A 249 -4.26 -10.26 -72.74
CA ALA A 249 -4.57 -10.42 -71.32
C ALA A 249 -6.08 -10.30 -71.02
N ALA A 250 -6.86 -9.67 -71.90
CA ALA A 250 -8.32 -9.54 -71.77
C ALA A 250 -9.05 -10.90 -71.66
N ARG A 251 -8.51 -11.98 -72.23
CA ARG A 251 -9.08 -13.34 -72.10
C ARG A 251 -8.81 -14.00 -70.75
N GLY A 252 -7.73 -13.61 -70.06
CA GLY A 252 -7.31 -14.15 -68.78
C GLY A 252 -8.00 -13.50 -67.58
N VAL A 253 -8.34 -12.21 -67.65
CA VAL A 253 -8.92 -11.44 -66.53
C VAL A 253 -10.20 -12.07 -65.98
N GLY A 254 -11.08 -12.58 -66.84
CA GLY A 254 -12.30 -13.25 -66.39
C GLY A 254 -12.00 -14.49 -65.52
N LYS A 255 -10.93 -15.23 -65.84
CA LYS A 255 -10.49 -16.39 -65.06
C LYS A 255 -9.80 -15.97 -63.75
N ILE A 256 -9.00 -14.92 -63.78
CA ILE A 256 -8.38 -14.33 -62.57
C ILE A 256 -9.47 -13.85 -61.61
N ALA A 257 -10.47 -13.11 -62.11
CA ALA A 257 -11.57 -12.61 -61.30
C ALA A 257 -12.39 -13.75 -60.67
N ALA A 258 -12.67 -14.81 -61.43
CA ALA A 258 -13.39 -15.99 -60.93
C ALA A 258 -12.60 -16.70 -59.83
N LYS A 259 -11.32 -17.04 -60.08
CA LYS A 259 -10.45 -17.70 -59.10
C LYS A 259 -10.26 -16.85 -57.85
N LEU A 260 -10.00 -15.55 -58.01
CA LEU A 260 -9.88 -14.59 -56.91
C LEU A 260 -11.13 -14.59 -56.03
N THR A 261 -12.30 -14.61 -56.65
CA THR A 261 -13.58 -14.61 -55.93
C THR A 261 -13.79 -15.92 -55.17
N ASP A 262 -13.60 -17.06 -55.82
CA ASP A 262 -13.87 -18.36 -55.23
C ASP A 262 -12.90 -18.68 -54.08
N GLU A 263 -11.60 -18.48 -54.27
CA GLU A 263 -10.61 -18.79 -53.22
C GLU A 263 -10.66 -17.80 -52.06
N LEU A 264 -10.95 -16.53 -52.30
CA LEU A 264 -11.15 -15.56 -51.21
C LEU A 264 -12.44 -15.86 -50.43
N ARG A 265 -13.50 -16.33 -51.11
CA ARG A 265 -14.71 -16.82 -50.44
C ARG A 265 -14.39 -18.02 -49.56
N ASP A 266 -13.62 -18.98 -50.05
CA ASP A 266 -13.21 -20.16 -49.29
C ASP A 266 -12.40 -19.74 -48.06
N PHE A 267 -11.39 -18.88 -48.23
CA PHE A 267 -10.60 -18.32 -47.13
C PHE A 267 -11.48 -17.67 -46.06
N LEU A 268 -12.40 -16.78 -46.46
CA LEU A 268 -13.29 -16.09 -45.53
C LEU A 268 -14.29 -17.05 -44.88
N SER A 269 -14.81 -18.05 -45.59
CA SER A 269 -15.76 -19.02 -45.02
C SER A 269 -15.13 -19.92 -43.95
N VAL A 270 -13.86 -20.29 -44.12
CA VAL A 270 -13.13 -21.13 -43.16
C VAL A 270 -12.65 -20.31 -41.97
N ASN A 271 -12.12 -19.11 -42.22
CA ASN A 271 -11.43 -18.33 -41.21
C ASN A 271 -12.29 -17.24 -40.55
N TYR A 272 -13.27 -16.70 -41.28
CA TYR A 272 -14.10 -15.56 -40.89
C TYR A 272 -15.59 -15.84 -41.19
N ASP A 273 -16.04 -17.04 -40.83
CA ASP A 273 -17.36 -17.57 -41.18
C ASP A 273 -18.51 -16.62 -40.82
N LEU A 274 -19.48 -16.47 -41.73
CA LEU A 274 -20.66 -15.62 -41.55
C LEU A 274 -21.54 -16.04 -40.35
N HIS A 275 -21.49 -17.31 -39.95
CA HIS A 275 -22.23 -17.84 -38.81
C HIS A 275 -21.44 -17.82 -37.50
N SER A 276 -20.20 -17.29 -37.51
CA SER A 276 -19.40 -17.07 -36.30
C SER A 276 -20.15 -16.22 -35.28
N GLN A 277 -20.15 -16.65 -34.02
CA GLN A 277 -20.76 -15.88 -32.92
C GLN A 277 -19.90 -14.67 -32.52
N GLU A 278 -18.59 -14.74 -32.74
CA GLU A 278 -17.66 -13.68 -32.34
C GLU A 278 -17.34 -12.70 -33.47
N ARG A 279 -17.12 -13.21 -34.69
CA ARG A 279 -16.59 -12.44 -35.83
C ARG A 279 -17.21 -12.82 -37.18
N PRO A 280 -18.52 -12.65 -37.40
CA PRO A 280 -19.15 -12.97 -38.67
C PRO A 280 -18.66 -12.05 -39.78
N THR A 281 -18.41 -12.54 -41.00
CA THR A 281 -18.00 -11.67 -42.13
C THR A 281 -18.82 -11.98 -43.36
N LYS A 282 -19.31 -10.94 -44.04
CA LYS A 282 -20.12 -11.10 -45.25
C LYS A 282 -19.31 -10.73 -46.46
N LEU A 283 -19.14 -11.68 -47.39
CA LEU A 283 -18.62 -11.41 -48.72
C LEU A 283 -19.77 -11.11 -49.69
N LEU A 284 -19.59 -10.13 -50.55
CA LEU A 284 -20.46 -9.87 -51.70
C LEU A 284 -19.63 -9.81 -52.96
N ASP A 285 -19.93 -10.71 -53.89
CA ASP A 285 -19.20 -10.91 -55.13
C ASP A 285 -20.10 -10.91 -56.38
N GLY A 286 -19.49 -10.68 -57.55
CA GLY A 286 -20.10 -10.96 -58.86
C GLY A 286 -21.28 -10.07 -59.31
N ALA A 287 -21.64 -9.00 -58.60
CA ALA A 287 -22.93 -8.31 -58.79
C ALA A 287 -22.83 -6.89 -59.34
N TYR A 288 -22.03 -6.62 -60.36
CA TYR A 288 -21.70 -5.24 -60.77
C TYR A 288 -22.07 -4.88 -62.23
N LYS A 289 -22.49 -3.63 -62.51
CA LYS A 289 -22.90 -3.14 -63.85
C LYS A 289 -21.72 -2.61 -64.68
N THR A 290 -21.32 -3.30 -65.75
CA THR A 290 -20.08 -3.15 -66.57
C THR A 290 -19.68 -1.75 -67.08
N LYS A 291 -20.54 -0.72 -66.98
CA LYS A 291 -20.25 0.63 -67.48
C LYS A 291 -20.15 1.74 -66.43
N GLN A 292 -20.47 1.48 -65.15
CA GLN A 292 -20.49 2.51 -64.08
C GLN A 292 -19.39 2.30 -63.02
N PHE A 293 -18.49 1.35 -63.27
CA PHE A 293 -17.59 0.75 -62.29
C PHE A 293 -16.50 1.65 -61.70
N GLN A 294 -16.21 2.82 -62.29
CA GLN A 294 -14.90 3.48 -62.13
C GLN A 294 -14.98 4.98 -61.86
N SER A 295 -16.16 5.50 -61.50
CA SER A 295 -16.32 6.92 -61.16
C SER A 295 -16.29 7.12 -59.65
N GLU A 296 -15.71 8.24 -59.20
CA GLU A 296 -15.81 8.71 -57.81
C GLU A 296 -17.27 8.73 -57.33
N ALA A 297 -18.20 9.09 -58.23
CA ALA A 297 -19.63 9.04 -58.00
C ALA A 297 -20.17 7.63 -57.66
N ALA A 298 -19.58 6.55 -58.18
CA ALA A 298 -19.98 5.18 -57.85
C ALA A 298 -19.55 4.79 -56.44
N LEU A 299 -18.37 5.21 -56.01
CA LEU A 299 -17.86 5.00 -54.67
C LEU A 299 -18.64 5.84 -53.64
N GLU A 300 -18.94 7.10 -53.96
CA GLU A 300 -19.82 7.96 -53.17
C GLU A 300 -21.21 7.35 -53.00
N SER A 301 -21.81 6.85 -54.08
CA SER A 301 -23.11 6.17 -54.04
C SER A 301 -23.07 4.92 -53.15
N LEU A 302 -21.99 4.13 -53.22
CA LEU A 302 -21.84 2.90 -52.42
C LEU A 302 -21.65 3.23 -50.94
N HIS A 303 -20.83 4.23 -50.63
CA HIS A 303 -20.67 4.75 -49.27
C HIS A 303 -22.01 5.24 -48.70
N TRP A 304 -22.75 6.08 -49.41
CA TRP A 304 -24.03 6.61 -48.91
C TRP A 304 -25.07 5.51 -48.65
N THR A 305 -25.08 4.45 -49.44
CA THR A 305 -26.03 3.33 -49.28
C THR A 305 -25.62 2.33 -48.21
N HIS A 306 -24.32 2.22 -47.90
CA HIS A 306 -23.78 1.23 -46.96
C HIS A 306 -23.04 1.85 -45.77
N LYS A 307 -23.13 3.16 -45.52
CA LYS A 307 -22.43 3.81 -44.39
C LYS A 307 -22.85 3.28 -43.01
N SER A 308 -24.01 2.65 -42.91
CA SER A 308 -24.47 1.94 -41.70
C SER A 308 -23.86 0.55 -41.53
N ILE A 309 -23.01 0.10 -42.46
CA ILE A 309 -22.37 -1.21 -42.48
C ILE A 309 -20.87 -0.97 -42.69
N PRO A 310 -19.99 -1.54 -41.86
CA PRO A 310 -18.55 -1.37 -42.05
C PRO A 310 -18.20 -2.09 -43.35
N THR A 311 -17.58 -1.41 -44.30
CA THR A 311 -17.38 -1.96 -45.64
C THR A 311 -15.93 -1.85 -46.03
N LEU A 312 -15.41 -2.95 -46.58
CA LEU A 312 -14.09 -3.05 -47.19
C LEU A 312 -14.27 -3.36 -48.68
N ILE A 313 -13.63 -2.58 -49.52
CA ILE A 313 -13.58 -2.74 -50.97
C ILE A 313 -12.16 -3.07 -51.36
N LEU A 314 -11.96 -4.18 -52.04
CA LEU A 314 -10.67 -4.61 -52.54
C LEU A 314 -10.66 -4.54 -54.06
N GLU A 315 -9.66 -3.86 -54.62
CA GLU A 315 -9.53 -3.69 -56.07
C GLU A 315 -8.09 -3.93 -56.52
N SER A 316 -7.95 -4.59 -57.67
CA SER A 316 -6.67 -4.83 -58.32
C SER A 316 -6.64 -4.15 -59.68
N LYS A 317 -5.62 -3.35 -59.95
CA LYS A 317 -5.37 -2.76 -61.26
C LYS A 317 -4.03 -3.25 -61.80
N ILE A 318 -4.02 -3.76 -63.03
CA ILE A 318 -2.80 -4.15 -63.72
C ILE A 318 -2.47 -3.01 -64.70
N ASP A 319 -1.36 -2.32 -64.44
CA ASP A 319 -0.91 -1.13 -65.16
C ASP A 319 0.60 -1.24 -65.42
N GLY A 320 0.98 -1.38 -66.69
CA GLY A 320 2.35 -1.62 -67.13
C GLY A 320 3.05 -2.78 -66.41
N ASP A 321 4.16 -2.44 -65.76
CA ASP A 321 5.03 -3.39 -65.07
C ASP A 321 4.58 -3.72 -63.64
N ALA A 322 3.44 -3.19 -63.17
CA ALA A 322 2.99 -3.37 -61.79
C ALA A 322 1.50 -3.72 -61.64
N ILE A 323 1.24 -4.64 -60.71
CA ILE A 323 -0.09 -4.90 -60.15
C ILE A 323 -0.29 -3.96 -58.96
N ARG A 324 -1.25 -3.05 -59.06
CA ARG A 324 -1.58 -2.06 -58.04
C ARG A 324 -2.84 -2.49 -57.30
N LEU A 325 -2.72 -2.67 -56.00
CA LEU A 325 -3.84 -2.96 -55.12
C LEU A 325 -4.39 -1.66 -54.54
N TYR A 326 -5.69 -1.46 -54.69
CA TYR A 326 -6.45 -0.37 -54.11
C TYR A 326 -7.40 -0.93 -53.06
N VAL A 327 -7.56 -0.17 -51.98
CA VAL A 327 -8.52 -0.49 -50.93
C VAL A 327 -9.40 0.72 -50.72
N GLY A 328 -10.71 0.49 -50.82
CA GLY A 328 -11.74 1.41 -50.38
C GLY A 328 -12.31 0.94 -49.05
N TRP A 329 -12.63 1.84 -48.11
CA TRP A 329 -13.23 1.43 -46.85
C TRP A 329 -13.90 2.59 -46.11
N TRP A 330 -14.76 2.24 -45.18
CA TRP A 330 -15.31 3.12 -44.15
C TRP A 330 -15.76 2.28 -42.97
N ASP A 331 -15.72 2.91 -41.79
CA ASP A 331 -16.28 2.36 -40.57
C ASP A 331 -17.75 2.79 -40.40
N MET A 332 -18.39 2.27 -39.34
CA MET A 332 -19.78 2.52 -39.02
C MET A 332 -20.07 4.02 -38.88
N MET A 333 -20.98 4.50 -39.72
CA MET A 333 -21.50 5.87 -39.72
C MET A 333 -20.46 6.96 -39.97
N GLU A 334 -19.33 6.61 -40.60
CA GLU A 334 -18.39 7.62 -41.09
C GLU A 334 -19.04 8.50 -42.17
N THR A 335 -18.72 9.79 -42.15
CA THR A 335 -19.25 10.76 -43.13
C THR A 335 -18.49 10.75 -44.44
N THR A 336 -17.28 10.17 -44.45
CA THR A 336 -16.38 10.13 -45.58
C THR A 336 -15.91 8.72 -45.84
N HIS A 337 -15.95 8.29 -47.10
CA HIS A 337 -15.28 7.08 -47.53
C HIS A 337 -13.80 7.34 -47.80
N HIS A 338 -12.99 6.30 -47.68
CA HIS A 338 -11.59 6.34 -48.04
C HIS A 338 -11.31 5.41 -49.21
N TYR A 339 -10.39 5.82 -50.09
CA TYR A 339 -9.94 4.99 -51.21
C TYR A 339 -8.50 5.32 -51.56
N LYS A 340 -7.63 4.30 -51.58
CA LYS A 340 -6.19 4.48 -51.76
C LYS A 340 -5.52 3.29 -52.40
N LYS A 341 -4.44 3.56 -53.13
CA LYS A 341 -3.44 2.55 -53.49
C LYS A 341 -2.69 2.09 -52.24
N VAL A 342 -2.61 0.78 -52.01
CA VAL A 342 -2.02 0.17 -50.82
C VAL A 342 -0.72 -0.56 -51.13
N ILE A 343 -0.67 -1.32 -52.23
CA ILE A 343 0.51 -2.11 -52.64
C ILE A 343 0.72 -1.92 -54.15
N SER A 344 1.98 -1.88 -54.58
CA SER A 344 2.37 -1.96 -55.99
C SER A 344 3.34 -3.13 -56.10
N ILE A 345 2.93 -4.17 -56.82
CA ILE A 345 3.69 -5.41 -56.94
C ILE A 345 4.26 -5.48 -58.37
N PRO A 346 5.58 -5.46 -58.55
CA PRO A 346 6.20 -5.67 -59.85
C PRO A 346 5.97 -7.13 -60.25
N TRP A 347 5.03 -7.37 -61.18
CA TRP A 347 4.61 -8.74 -61.48
C TRP A 347 5.74 -9.58 -62.10
N LYS A 348 6.72 -8.92 -62.75
CA LYS A 348 7.90 -9.56 -63.35
C LYS A 348 8.76 -10.27 -62.31
N GLU A 349 8.95 -9.68 -61.13
CA GLU A 349 9.74 -10.29 -60.03
C GLU A 349 9.12 -11.60 -59.53
N ILE A 350 7.83 -11.81 -59.77
CA ILE A 350 7.09 -12.98 -59.34
C ILE A 350 7.00 -14.02 -60.46
N LEU A 351 6.73 -13.57 -61.68
CA LEU A 351 6.56 -14.46 -62.81
C LEU A 351 7.88 -14.92 -63.42
N TYR A 352 8.95 -14.11 -63.37
CA TYR A 352 10.25 -14.51 -63.93
C TYR A 352 10.85 -15.72 -63.21
N PRO A 353 10.84 -15.84 -61.87
CA PRO A 353 11.25 -17.06 -61.19
C PRO A 353 10.44 -18.31 -61.61
N LEU A 354 9.12 -18.18 -61.75
CA LEU A 354 8.24 -19.27 -62.22
C LEU A 354 8.55 -19.68 -63.66
N VAL A 355 8.79 -18.70 -64.54
CA VAL A 355 9.21 -18.92 -65.93
C VAL A 355 10.57 -19.62 -65.94
N ARG A 356 11.52 -19.16 -65.12
CA ARG A 356 12.86 -19.74 -65.00
C ARG A 356 12.80 -21.20 -64.54
N GLU A 357 12.00 -21.51 -63.53
CA GLU A 357 11.81 -22.88 -63.04
C GLU A 357 11.22 -23.80 -64.13
N LYS A 358 10.15 -23.36 -64.80
CA LYS A 358 9.55 -24.11 -65.92
C LYS A 358 10.53 -24.27 -67.09
N THR A 359 11.33 -23.23 -67.36
CA THR A 359 12.35 -23.24 -68.40
C THR A 359 13.46 -24.23 -68.06
N LEU A 360 13.88 -24.34 -66.80
CA LEU A 360 14.81 -25.37 -66.32
C LEU A 360 14.22 -26.78 -66.47
N ARG A 361 12.94 -26.98 -66.13
CA ARG A 361 12.25 -28.26 -66.38
C ARG A 361 12.20 -28.59 -67.87
N TRP A 362 11.94 -27.59 -68.72
CA TRP A 362 11.99 -27.73 -70.18
C TRP A 362 13.40 -28.08 -70.66
N LYS A 363 14.47 -27.44 -70.15
CA LYS A 363 15.88 -27.75 -70.43
C LYS A 363 16.18 -29.23 -70.16
N GLN A 364 15.73 -29.75 -69.02
CA GLN A 364 15.88 -31.17 -68.67
C GLN A 364 15.11 -32.09 -69.63
N TYR A 365 13.86 -31.76 -69.93
CA TYR A 365 13.03 -32.55 -70.84
C TYR A 365 13.57 -32.54 -72.29
N ARG A 366 14.05 -31.39 -72.76
CA ARG A 366 14.75 -31.19 -74.04
C ARG A 366 15.96 -32.12 -74.15
N LEU A 367 16.79 -32.19 -73.12
CA LEU A 367 17.93 -33.12 -73.06
C LEU A 367 17.51 -34.58 -73.16
N MET A 368 16.37 -34.97 -72.55
CA MET A 368 15.82 -36.32 -72.69
C MET A 368 15.32 -36.62 -74.11
N LEU A 369 14.67 -35.64 -74.76
CA LEU A 369 14.20 -35.79 -76.15
C LEU A 369 15.37 -35.93 -77.13
N LEU A 370 16.45 -35.16 -76.94
CA LEU A 370 17.69 -35.28 -77.71
C LEU A 370 18.32 -36.67 -77.57
N LYS A 371 18.41 -37.19 -76.34
CA LYS A 371 18.90 -38.57 -76.08
C LYS A 371 18.05 -39.65 -76.74
N LYS A 372 16.75 -39.40 -76.97
CA LYS A 372 15.84 -40.29 -77.70
C LYS A 372 15.88 -40.12 -79.23
N GLY A 373 16.84 -39.36 -79.77
CA GLY A 373 17.06 -39.19 -81.21
C GLY A 373 16.08 -38.23 -81.90
N LYS A 374 15.38 -37.38 -81.15
CA LYS A 374 14.49 -36.35 -81.73
C LYS A 374 15.30 -35.22 -82.36
N THR A 375 14.83 -34.70 -83.50
CA THR A 375 15.49 -33.60 -84.20
C THR A 375 15.23 -32.26 -83.51
N LEU A 376 16.18 -31.33 -83.62
CA LEU A 376 16.06 -29.97 -83.06
C LEU A 376 14.79 -29.26 -83.54
N ALA A 377 14.42 -29.41 -84.82
CA ALA A 377 13.19 -28.82 -85.35
C ALA A 377 11.91 -29.41 -84.71
N GLU A 378 11.91 -30.70 -84.37
CA GLU A 378 10.78 -31.34 -83.68
C GLU A 378 10.72 -30.91 -82.21
N ILE A 379 11.87 -30.69 -81.57
CA ILE A 379 11.99 -30.21 -80.20
C ILE A 379 11.56 -28.74 -80.08
N GLN A 380 12.04 -27.87 -80.96
CA GLN A 380 11.64 -26.46 -81.01
C GLN A 380 10.13 -26.30 -81.25
N ARG A 381 9.55 -27.12 -82.14
CA ARG A 381 8.09 -27.13 -82.34
C ARG A 381 7.32 -27.60 -81.11
N ARG A 382 7.88 -28.53 -80.31
CA ARG A 382 7.27 -29.02 -79.06
C ARG A 382 7.44 -28.05 -77.89
N GLY A 383 8.56 -27.32 -77.84
CA GLY A 383 8.89 -26.37 -76.79
C GLY A 383 8.21 -25.02 -76.94
N GLY A 384 7.98 -24.59 -78.19
CA GLY A 384 7.33 -23.32 -78.48
C GLY A 384 8.02 -22.17 -77.72
N GLU A 385 7.24 -21.45 -76.92
CA GLU A 385 7.68 -20.30 -76.14
C GLU A 385 8.68 -20.65 -75.02
N HIS A 386 8.66 -21.89 -74.49
CA HIS A 386 9.67 -22.34 -73.52
C HIS A 386 11.08 -22.42 -74.13
N GLU A 387 11.19 -22.63 -75.44
CA GLU A 387 12.49 -22.63 -76.11
C GLU A 387 13.04 -21.19 -76.26
N ILE A 388 12.15 -20.20 -76.38
CA ILE A 388 12.53 -18.78 -76.38
C ILE A 388 13.10 -18.39 -75.01
N ASN A 389 12.38 -18.72 -73.94
CA ASN A 389 12.84 -18.48 -72.57
C ASN A 389 14.10 -19.28 -72.22
N LEU A 390 14.28 -20.48 -72.80
CA LEU A 390 15.49 -21.25 -72.62
C LEU A 390 16.71 -20.56 -73.22
N GLY A 391 16.58 -19.91 -74.38
CA GLY A 391 17.67 -19.12 -74.95
C GLY A 391 18.05 -17.92 -74.08
N ILE A 392 17.06 -17.29 -73.44
CA ILE A 392 17.28 -16.19 -72.48
C ILE A 392 18.01 -16.70 -71.23
N LEU A 393 17.59 -17.84 -70.69
CA LEU A 393 18.23 -18.47 -69.53
C LEU A 393 19.66 -18.93 -69.82
N GLU A 394 19.91 -19.52 -70.99
CA GLU A 394 21.25 -19.93 -71.41
C GLU A 394 22.19 -18.71 -71.57
N ALA A 395 21.68 -17.58 -72.10
CA ALA A 395 22.45 -16.33 -72.18
C ALA A 395 22.71 -15.70 -70.78
N GLU A 396 21.72 -15.73 -69.88
CA GLU A 396 21.89 -15.28 -68.49
C GLU A 396 22.97 -16.11 -67.76
N GLU A 397 22.97 -17.44 -67.94
CA GLU A 397 24.00 -18.32 -67.38
C GLU A 397 25.40 -18.03 -67.94
N GLU A 398 25.52 -17.79 -69.26
CA GLU A 398 26.80 -17.44 -69.90
C GLU A 398 27.35 -16.08 -69.42
N ASP A 399 26.50 -15.07 -69.27
CA ASP A 399 26.91 -13.72 -68.83
C ASP A 399 27.23 -13.68 -67.32
N GLN A 400 26.60 -14.54 -66.50
CA GLN A 400 26.97 -14.73 -65.09
C GLN A 400 28.41 -15.25 -64.92
N GLU A 401 28.92 -16.07 -65.86
CA GLU A 401 30.30 -16.54 -65.85
C GLU A 401 31.31 -15.42 -66.17
N ILE A 402 30.85 -14.30 -66.74
CA ILE A 402 31.68 -13.18 -67.24
C ILE A 402 31.51 -11.91 -66.37
N ASP A 403 30.74 -11.98 -65.28
CA ASP A 403 30.44 -10.87 -64.35
C ASP A 403 29.83 -9.63 -65.07
N TRP A 404 28.92 -9.89 -66.01
CA TRP A 404 28.22 -8.85 -66.77
C TRP A 404 26.80 -8.63 -66.21
N ASN A 405 26.51 -7.42 -65.72
CA ASN A 405 25.20 -7.06 -65.17
C ASN A 405 24.26 -6.54 -66.27
N GLN A 406 23.39 -7.42 -66.78
CA GLN A 406 22.33 -7.06 -67.72
C GLN A 406 20.97 -7.57 -67.24
N GLU A 407 19.91 -6.80 -67.46
CA GLU A 407 18.53 -7.22 -67.18
C GLU A 407 17.99 -8.08 -68.32
N TYR A 408 17.53 -9.30 -67.99
CA TYR A 408 16.92 -10.23 -68.95
C TYR A 408 15.39 -10.16 -68.85
N ASN A 409 14.75 -9.90 -69.99
CA ASN A 409 13.29 -9.87 -70.08
C ASN A 409 12.76 -11.20 -70.61
N TYR A 410 12.34 -12.06 -69.68
CA TYR A 410 11.68 -13.31 -70.01
C TYR A 410 10.36 -13.07 -70.73
N TYR A 411 10.04 -13.92 -71.71
CA TYR A 411 8.76 -13.93 -72.37
C TYR A 411 7.69 -14.55 -71.47
N VAL A 412 6.70 -13.75 -71.08
CA VAL A 412 5.61 -14.19 -70.18
C VAL A 412 4.29 -14.25 -70.92
N ASN A 413 3.80 -15.47 -71.12
CA ASN A 413 2.48 -15.70 -71.69
C ASN A 413 1.40 -15.60 -70.60
N PHE A 414 0.66 -14.50 -70.55
CA PHE A 414 -0.39 -14.30 -69.56
C PHE A 414 -1.42 -15.44 -69.49
N GLU A 415 -1.70 -16.18 -70.59
CA GLU A 415 -2.60 -17.34 -70.54
C GLU A 415 -1.99 -18.58 -69.86
N GLU A 416 -0.68 -18.70 -69.76
CA GLU A 416 -0.01 -19.82 -69.07
C GLU A 416 0.28 -19.50 -67.59
N TYR A 417 0.46 -18.21 -67.27
CA TYR A 417 0.88 -17.74 -65.95
C TYR A 417 -0.24 -17.05 -65.13
N TRP A 418 -1.47 -16.95 -65.65
CA TRP A 418 -2.59 -16.32 -64.91
C TRP A 418 -2.87 -16.99 -63.57
N SER A 419 -2.61 -18.30 -63.41
CA SER A 419 -2.81 -18.99 -62.12
C SER A 419 -1.96 -18.35 -61.03
N GLY A 420 -0.67 -18.13 -61.29
CA GLY A 420 0.25 -17.57 -60.29
C GLY A 420 -0.06 -16.12 -59.95
N ILE A 421 -0.53 -15.32 -60.92
CA ILE A 421 -1.03 -13.96 -60.65
C ILE A 421 -2.28 -14.01 -59.77
N ALA A 422 -3.21 -14.92 -60.07
CA ALA A 422 -4.43 -15.08 -59.29
C ALA A 422 -4.14 -15.55 -57.86
N ASP A 423 -3.23 -16.52 -57.67
CA ASP A 423 -2.77 -17.01 -56.36
C ASP A 423 -2.21 -15.85 -55.51
N LEU A 424 -1.33 -15.03 -56.10
CA LEU A 424 -0.79 -13.83 -55.45
C LEU A 424 -1.88 -12.83 -55.07
N LEU A 425 -2.82 -12.55 -55.98
CA LEU A 425 -3.91 -11.62 -55.72
C LEU A 425 -4.80 -12.13 -54.58
N VAL A 426 -5.17 -13.42 -54.60
CA VAL A 426 -5.91 -14.07 -53.52
C VAL A 426 -5.19 -13.88 -52.20
N PHE A 427 -3.89 -14.17 -52.17
CA PHE A 427 -3.06 -14.05 -50.97
C PHE A 427 -3.07 -12.62 -50.41
N CYS A 428 -2.81 -11.62 -51.26
CA CYS A 428 -2.84 -10.23 -50.83
C CYS A 428 -4.23 -9.79 -50.35
N HIS A 429 -5.30 -10.18 -51.03
CA HIS A 429 -6.67 -9.80 -50.66
C HIS A 429 -7.10 -10.48 -49.36
N ALA A 430 -6.71 -11.75 -49.15
CA ALA A 430 -6.97 -12.49 -47.93
C ALA A 430 -6.31 -11.85 -46.71
N ILE A 431 -5.03 -11.44 -46.83
CA ILE A 431 -4.33 -10.73 -45.75
C ILE A 431 -4.98 -9.37 -45.47
N ILE A 432 -5.29 -8.58 -46.51
CA ILE A 432 -5.93 -7.26 -46.32
C ILE A 432 -7.31 -7.43 -45.67
N ALA A 433 -8.10 -8.41 -46.13
CA ALA A 433 -9.39 -8.74 -45.55
C ALA A 433 -9.26 -9.16 -44.08
N GLY A 434 -8.35 -10.09 -43.77
CA GLY A 434 -8.12 -10.56 -42.41
C GLY A 434 -7.68 -9.43 -41.47
N LEU A 435 -6.75 -8.56 -41.92
CA LEU A 435 -6.30 -7.39 -41.17
C LEU A 435 -7.46 -6.43 -40.87
N ALA A 436 -8.27 -6.11 -41.88
CA ALA A 436 -9.39 -5.20 -41.74
C ALA A 436 -10.49 -5.77 -40.81
N VAL A 437 -10.80 -7.06 -40.95
CA VAL A 437 -11.79 -7.76 -40.12
C VAL A 437 -11.30 -7.85 -38.67
N ASP A 438 -10.05 -8.25 -38.45
CA ASP A 438 -9.45 -8.29 -37.12
C ASP A 438 -9.42 -6.91 -36.47
N GLN A 439 -9.05 -5.87 -37.22
CA GLN A 439 -9.04 -4.50 -36.72
C GLN A 439 -10.45 -4.03 -36.34
N TYR A 440 -11.45 -4.29 -37.19
CA TYR A 440 -12.85 -3.96 -36.91
C TYR A 440 -13.32 -4.64 -35.62
N TYR A 441 -13.06 -5.94 -35.48
CA TYR A 441 -13.50 -6.72 -34.33
C TYR A 441 -12.71 -6.42 -33.05
N LEU A 442 -11.43 -6.10 -33.16
CA LEU A 442 -10.64 -5.61 -32.04
C LEU A 442 -11.14 -4.23 -31.58
N HIS A 443 -11.47 -3.34 -32.51
CA HIS A 443 -11.93 -1.99 -32.20
C HIS A 443 -13.33 -1.96 -31.58
N HIS A 444 -14.29 -2.59 -32.26
CA HIS A 444 -15.70 -2.50 -31.89
C HIS A 444 -16.13 -3.60 -30.95
N TYR A 445 -15.46 -4.76 -30.95
CA TYR A 445 -15.91 -5.93 -30.19
C TYR A 445 -14.90 -6.42 -29.15
N ASN A 446 -13.70 -5.81 -29.10
CA ASN A 446 -12.58 -6.23 -28.26
C ASN A 446 -12.25 -7.73 -28.43
N VAL A 447 -12.45 -8.24 -29.65
CA VAL A 447 -12.14 -9.62 -30.03
C VAL A 447 -10.69 -9.66 -30.53
N ARG A 448 -9.93 -10.64 -30.06
CA ARG A 448 -8.50 -10.77 -30.41
C ARG A 448 -8.32 -11.03 -31.91
N PRO A 449 -7.25 -10.49 -32.54
CA PRO A 449 -6.93 -10.76 -33.94
C PRO A 449 -6.77 -12.25 -34.22
N LYS A 450 -7.37 -12.75 -35.31
CA LYS A 450 -7.28 -14.14 -35.74
C LYS A 450 -6.26 -14.37 -36.85
N LEU A 451 -6.03 -13.37 -37.72
CA LEU A 451 -5.13 -13.49 -38.87
C LEU A 451 -3.72 -13.95 -38.48
N PRO A 452 -3.11 -13.47 -37.38
CA PRO A 452 -1.80 -13.96 -36.99
C PRO A 452 -1.80 -15.48 -36.84
N GLU A 453 -2.86 -16.09 -36.28
CA GLU A 453 -2.91 -17.54 -36.01
C GLU A 453 -2.97 -18.35 -37.29
N ILE A 454 -3.59 -17.78 -38.32
CA ILE A 454 -3.78 -18.39 -39.63
C ILE A 454 -2.52 -18.21 -40.50
N LEU A 455 -1.79 -17.12 -40.28
CA LEU A 455 -0.67 -16.68 -41.12
C LEU A 455 0.37 -17.79 -41.38
N PRO A 456 0.85 -18.58 -40.38
CA PRO A 456 1.82 -19.65 -40.64
C PRO A 456 1.32 -20.70 -41.62
N SER A 457 0.11 -21.25 -41.40
CA SER A 457 -0.49 -22.24 -42.31
C SER A 457 -0.76 -21.68 -43.70
N PHE A 458 -1.08 -20.38 -43.78
CA PHE A 458 -1.31 -19.70 -45.05
C PHE A 458 -0.01 -19.47 -45.83
N LEU A 459 1.11 -19.29 -45.13
CA LEU A 459 2.44 -19.12 -45.74
C LEU A 459 3.07 -20.44 -46.23
N GLU A 460 2.75 -21.58 -45.62
CA GLU A 460 3.25 -22.90 -46.08
C GLU A 460 2.84 -23.23 -47.52
N GLU A 461 1.67 -22.74 -47.95
CA GLU A 461 1.16 -22.92 -49.31
C GLU A 461 1.79 -21.95 -50.33
N PHE A 462 2.61 -20.99 -49.87
CA PHE A 462 3.17 -19.93 -50.70
C PHE A 462 4.61 -20.26 -51.17
N PRO A 463 4.87 -20.37 -52.49
CA PRO A 463 6.13 -20.92 -53.01
C PRO A 463 7.34 -19.96 -52.99
N ASN A 464 7.23 -18.75 -52.42
CA ASN A 464 8.30 -17.74 -52.44
C ASN A 464 8.62 -17.21 -51.03
N GLU A 465 9.81 -17.53 -50.52
CA GLU A 465 10.28 -17.15 -49.18
C GLU A 465 10.50 -15.63 -49.01
N GLU A 466 11.02 -14.93 -50.04
CA GLU A 466 11.31 -13.49 -49.96
C GLU A 466 10.02 -12.66 -49.85
N LEU A 467 9.02 -13.01 -50.65
CA LEU A 467 7.69 -12.39 -50.57
C LEU A 467 6.99 -12.73 -49.26
N SER A 468 7.13 -13.98 -48.78
CA SER A 468 6.59 -14.42 -47.49
C SER A 468 7.13 -13.57 -46.34
N GLU A 469 8.43 -13.26 -46.35
CA GLU A 469 9.06 -12.40 -45.35
C GLU A 469 8.52 -10.95 -45.41
N GLN A 470 8.41 -10.38 -46.61
CA GLN A 470 7.82 -9.05 -46.80
C GLN A 470 6.37 -8.98 -46.28
N LEU A 471 5.61 -10.06 -46.47
CA LEU A 471 4.21 -10.15 -46.02
C LEU A 471 4.12 -10.26 -44.50
N ILE A 472 4.98 -11.06 -43.86
CA ILE A 472 5.12 -11.10 -42.40
C ILE A 472 5.45 -9.70 -41.87
N GLN A 473 6.41 -9.01 -42.47
CA GLN A 473 6.78 -7.65 -42.09
C GLN A 473 5.59 -6.70 -42.17
N VAL A 474 4.80 -6.76 -43.25
CA VAL A 474 3.60 -5.93 -43.41
C VAL A 474 2.57 -6.24 -42.32
N VAL A 475 2.30 -7.50 -42.03
CA VAL A 475 1.33 -7.91 -41.00
C VAL A 475 1.78 -7.41 -39.62
N VAL A 476 3.02 -7.70 -39.23
CA VAL A 476 3.58 -7.30 -37.92
C VAL A 476 3.62 -5.78 -37.77
N ALA A 477 4.06 -5.06 -38.80
CA ALA A 477 4.09 -3.59 -38.78
C ALA A 477 2.67 -2.99 -38.66
N THR A 478 1.69 -3.62 -39.31
CA THR A 478 0.29 -3.16 -39.26
C THR A 478 -0.29 -3.33 -37.87
N TYR A 479 -0.13 -4.50 -37.23
CA TYR A 479 -0.59 -4.70 -35.86
C TYR A 479 0.12 -3.80 -34.86
N LYS A 480 1.43 -3.60 -34.98
CA LYS A 480 2.17 -2.66 -34.12
C LYS A 480 1.59 -1.25 -34.19
N GLN A 481 1.24 -0.79 -35.39
CA GLN A 481 0.61 0.53 -35.53
C GLN A 481 -0.81 0.56 -34.98
N VAL A 482 -1.61 -0.50 -35.18
CA VAL A 482 -2.93 -0.62 -34.54
C VAL A 482 -2.77 -0.50 -33.02
N TYR A 483 -1.77 -1.17 -32.43
CA TYR A 483 -1.45 -1.08 -31.01
C TYR A 483 -1.01 0.33 -30.59
N GLU A 484 -0.18 1.02 -31.37
CA GLU A 484 0.22 2.41 -31.10
C GLU A 484 -0.97 3.38 -31.08
N THR A 485 -1.97 3.16 -31.92
CA THR A 485 -3.18 3.99 -31.92
C THR A 485 -4.12 3.65 -30.79
N LEU A 486 -4.25 2.36 -30.47
CA LEU A 486 -4.95 1.91 -29.28
C LEU A 486 -4.27 2.43 -28.02
N LYS A 487 -2.96 2.69 -28.02
CA LYS A 487 -2.22 3.20 -26.86
C LYS A 487 -2.78 4.52 -26.31
N GLN A 488 -3.32 5.40 -27.17
CA GLN A 488 -3.94 6.65 -26.73
C GLN A 488 -5.26 6.42 -25.97
N ARG A 489 -5.96 5.33 -26.26
CA ARG A 489 -7.29 5.01 -25.71
C ARG A 489 -7.26 3.92 -24.62
N GLN A 490 -6.39 2.94 -24.76
CA GLN A 490 -6.35 1.67 -24.02
C GLN A 490 -4.92 1.15 -23.82
N PRO A 491 -4.03 1.93 -23.18
CA PRO A 491 -2.63 1.54 -23.03
C PRO A 491 -2.48 0.20 -22.28
N ASP A 492 -3.41 -0.13 -21.39
CA ASP A 492 -3.39 -1.32 -20.53
C ASP A 492 -3.55 -2.66 -21.28
N THR A 493 -4.13 -2.62 -22.49
CA THR A 493 -4.37 -3.83 -23.31
C THR A 493 -3.19 -4.19 -24.21
N ILE A 494 -2.30 -3.22 -24.45
CA ILE A 494 -1.20 -3.35 -25.40
C ILE A 494 -0.22 -4.47 -25.05
N PRO A 495 0.22 -4.65 -23.78
CA PRO A 495 1.15 -5.73 -23.45
C PRO A 495 0.57 -7.11 -23.79
N GLU A 496 -0.70 -7.34 -23.48
CA GLU A 496 -1.38 -8.61 -23.75
C GLU A 496 -1.54 -8.88 -25.25
N LEU A 497 -1.91 -7.87 -26.04
CA LEU A 497 -2.06 -7.99 -27.50
C LEU A 497 -0.72 -8.17 -28.22
N ALA A 498 0.33 -7.49 -27.75
CA ALA A 498 1.68 -7.67 -28.26
C ALA A 498 2.22 -9.06 -27.91
N LEU A 499 1.91 -9.57 -26.72
CA LEU A 499 2.28 -10.92 -26.31
C LEU A 499 1.47 -12.00 -27.04
N ASP A 500 0.18 -11.76 -27.30
CA ASP A 500 -0.64 -12.61 -28.18
C ASP A 500 0.04 -12.74 -29.55
N LEU A 501 0.43 -11.61 -30.16
CA LEU A 501 1.12 -11.62 -31.45
C LEU A 501 2.48 -12.35 -31.36
N ALA A 502 3.26 -12.15 -30.30
CA ALA A 502 4.52 -12.87 -30.10
C ALA A 502 4.32 -14.39 -30.00
N GLN A 503 3.31 -14.84 -29.27
CA GLN A 503 2.97 -16.27 -29.12
C GLN A 503 2.52 -16.89 -30.44
N VAL A 504 1.86 -16.12 -31.29
CA VAL A 504 1.42 -16.63 -32.58
C VAL A 504 2.57 -16.70 -33.59
N LEU A 505 3.52 -15.77 -33.51
CA LEU A 505 4.76 -15.83 -34.31
C LEU A 505 5.70 -16.96 -33.87
N THR A 506 5.34 -17.79 -32.87
CA THR A 506 6.07 -19.02 -32.49
C THR A 506 6.20 -20.01 -33.62
N TYR A 507 5.26 -20.05 -34.56
CA TYR A 507 5.22 -21.03 -35.64
C TYR A 507 6.11 -20.67 -36.83
N LEU A 508 6.61 -19.43 -36.92
CA LEU A 508 7.54 -19.03 -37.97
C LEU A 508 8.94 -19.61 -37.72
N ASP A 509 9.67 -19.98 -38.77
CA ASP A 509 11.04 -20.49 -38.64
C ASP A 509 11.99 -19.43 -38.03
N ASP A 510 11.88 -18.19 -38.49
CA ASP A 510 12.64 -17.06 -37.95
C ASP A 510 12.02 -16.50 -36.66
N LYS A 511 12.56 -16.90 -35.52
CA LYS A 511 12.11 -16.45 -34.19
C LYS A 511 12.43 -14.98 -33.88
N SER A 512 13.15 -14.26 -34.74
CA SER A 512 13.46 -12.84 -34.51
C SER A 512 12.21 -11.96 -34.52
N TRP A 513 11.17 -12.32 -35.29
CA TRP A 513 9.87 -11.63 -35.30
C TRP A 513 9.13 -11.74 -33.98
N MET A 514 9.05 -12.96 -33.42
CA MET A 514 8.53 -13.18 -32.07
C MET A 514 9.27 -12.33 -31.05
N ARG A 515 10.61 -12.37 -31.06
CA ARG A 515 11.42 -11.63 -30.08
C ARG A 515 11.15 -10.13 -30.16
N GLY A 516 10.95 -9.58 -31.36
CA GLY A 516 10.61 -8.17 -31.56
C GLY A 516 9.27 -7.81 -30.90
N GLN A 517 8.26 -8.66 -31.05
CA GLN A 517 6.97 -8.47 -30.41
C GLN A 517 7.01 -8.69 -28.89
N LEU A 518 7.81 -9.63 -28.41
CA LEU A 518 8.06 -9.81 -26.99
C LEU A 518 8.69 -8.55 -26.38
N ASN A 519 9.71 -7.97 -27.02
CA ASN A 519 10.33 -6.72 -26.58
C ASN A 519 9.32 -5.57 -26.52
N TYR A 520 8.46 -5.45 -27.54
CA TYR A 520 7.40 -4.43 -27.55
C TYR A 520 6.37 -4.66 -26.43
N ALA A 521 6.01 -5.92 -26.13
CA ALA A 521 5.12 -6.27 -25.04
C ALA A 521 5.72 -5.92 -23.68
N LEU A 522 6.98 -6.30 -23.43
CA LEU A 522 7.72 -6.00 -22.20
C LEU A 522 7.88 -4.48 -22.01
N GLN A 523 8.26 -3.76 -23.06
CA GLN A 523 8.37 -2.30 -23.04
C GLN A 523 7.03 -1.64 -22.68
N SER A 524 5.95 -2.08 -23.32
CA SER A 524 4.61 -1.53 -23.08
C SER A 524 4.16 -1.83 -21.63
N TRP A 525 4.47 -3.02 -21.12
CA TRP A 525 4.19 -3.40 -19.73
C TRP A 525 4.94 -2.54 -18.71
N LEU A 526 6.21 -2.19 -19.00
CA LEU A 526 7.02 -1.30 -18.16
C LEU A 526 6.49 0.15 -18.17
N GLN A 527 6.10 0.64 -19.35
CA GLN A 527 5.58 2.00 -19.50
C GLN A 527 4.29 2.22 -18.71
N LEU A 528 3.42 1.20 -18.61
CA LEU A 528 2.22 1.25 -17.76
C LEU A 528 2.53 1.46 -16.28
N ARG A 529 3.71 1.02 -15.83
CA ARG A 529 4.19 1.16 -14.45
C ARG A 529 5.06 2.41 -14.27
N GLY A 530 5.05 3.32 -15.23
CA GLY A 530 5.83 4.56 -15.19
C GLY A 530 7.34 4.36 -15.39
N VAL A 531 7.78 3.16 -15.80
CA VAL A 531 9.18 2.87 -16.05
C VAL A 531 9.46 3.05 -17.54
N ILE A 532 10.32 4.03 -17.84
CA ILE A 532 10.73 4.36 -19.19
C ILE A 532 12.12 3.75 -19.42
N PRO A 533 12.25 2.73 -20.30
CA PRO A 533 13.56 2.21 -20.68
C PRO A 533 14.48 3.31 -21.22
N PRO A 534 15.81 3.14 -21.12
CA PRO A 534 16.79 4.04 -21.71
C PRO A 534 16.50 4.39 -23.18
N ALA A 535 16.75 5.65 -23.59
CA ALA A 535 16.36 6.16 -24.91
C ALA A 535 16.94 5.37 -26.09
N ASN A 536 18.17 4.85 -25.96
CA ASN A 536 18.79 3.98 -26.95
C ASN A 536 18.02 2.66 -27.16
N ILE A 537 17.45 2.09 -26.09
CA ILE A 537 16.62 0.88 -26.14
C ILE A 537 15.26 1.21 -26.78
N LEU A 538 14.67 2.36 -26.45
CA LEU A 538 13.39 2.81 -27.02
C LEU A 538 13.47 2.96 -28.55
N ASP A 539 14.51 3.63 -29.04
CA ASP A 539 14.71 3.87 -30.48
C ASP A 539 14.97 2.56 -31.25
N GLN A 540 15.64 1.60 -30.62
CA GLN A 540 15.88 0.29 -31.23
C GLN A 540 14.60 -0.54 -31.31
N ILE A 541 13.74 -0.54 -30.27
CA ILE A 541 12.48 -1.30 -30.31
C ILE A 541 11.44 -0.63 -31.22
N SER A 542 11.41 0.70 -31.30
CA SER A 542 10.49 1.39 -32.20
C SER A 542 10.83 1.14 -33.67
N ASN A 543 12.12 1.16 -34.02
CA ASN A 543 12.59 1.08 -35.40
C ASN A 543 12.93 -0.35 -35.86
N ASN A 544 13.13 -1.30 -34.96
CA ASN A 544 13.39 -2.70 -35.30
C ASN A 544 12.15 -3.57 -35.03
N LEU A 545 11.59 -4.17 -36.09
CA LEU A 545 10.48 -5.13 -35.96
C LEU A 545 10.98 -6.51 -35.52
N ARG A 546 12.27 -6.79 -35.69
CA ARG A 546 12.96 -7.98 -35.21
C ARG A 546 13.56 -7.69 -33.83
N GLY A 547 13.60 -8.69 -32.96
CA GLY A 547 14.08 -8.52 -31.58
C GLY A 547 15.57 -8.82 -31.43
N ASP A 548 16.24 -8.03 -30.58
CA ASP A 548 17.59 -8.28 -30.08
C ASP A 548 17.52 -8.96 -28.70
N GLN A 549 18.37 -9.96 -28.48
CA GLN A 549 18.45 -10.71 -27.23
C GLN A 549 18.96 -9.86 -26.06
N GLU A 550 19.93 -8.95 -26.27
CA GLU A 550 20.45 -8.08 -25.21
C GLU A 550 19.40 -7.08 -24.70
N ILE A 551 18.57 -6.58 -25.63
CA ILE A 551 17.42 -5.74 -25.29
C ILE A 551 16.39 -6.53 -24.49
N THR A 552 16.08 -7.76 -24.93
CA THR A 552 15.15 -8.65 -24.24
C THR A 552 15.60 -8.85 -22.79
N ASN A 553 16.87 -9.19 -22.61
CA ASN A 553 17.50 -9.39 -21.31
C ASN A 553 17.37 -8.15 -20.41
N SER A 554 17.66 -6.96 -20.93
CA SER A 554 17.58 -5.71 -20.18
C SER A 554 16.15 -5.39 -19.73
N LEU A 555 15.15 -5.66 -20.58
CA LEU A 555 13.74 -5.46 -20.25
C LEU A 555 13.24 -6.48 -19.21
N LEU A 556 13.70 -7.74 -19.29
CA LEU A 556 13.39 -8.78 -18.31
C LEU A 556 13.95 -8.44 -16.94
N ASP A 557 15.19 -7.94 -16.86
CA ASP A 557 15.82 -7.56 -15.59
C ASP A 557 15.05 -6.40 -14.92
N LEU A 558 14.59 -5.41 -15.70
CA LEU A 558 13.71 -4.35 -15.22
C LEU A 558 12.35 -4.90 -14.76
N MET A 559 11.71 -5.73 -15.58
CA MET A 559 10.41 -6.31 -15.29
C MET A 559 10.44 -7.16 -14.03
N GLN A 560 11.49 -7.98 -13.84
CA GLN A 560 11.71 -8.83 -12.68
C GLN A 560 11.64 -8.03 -11.37
N SER A 561 12.17 -6.81 -11.33
CA SER A 561 12.12 -5.96 -10.13
C SER A 561 10.74 -5.35 -9.81
N LEU A 562 9.81 -5.41 -10.77
CA LEU A 562 8.52 -4.72 -10.72
C LEU A 562 7.30 -5.67 -10.68
N LEU A 563 7.52 -6.96 -10.51
CA LEU A 563 6.44 -7.96 -10.50
C LEU A 563 5.56 -7.83 -9.25
N TYR A 564 4.26 -8.11 -9.43
CA TYR A 564 3.24 -8.19 -8.38
C TYR A 564 2.38 -9.45 -8.54
N PRO A 565 1.58 -9.88 -7.53
CA PRO A 565 0.88 -11.16 -7.58
C PRO A 565 -0.12 -11.26 -8.72
N VAL A 566 -0.70 -10.12 -9.10
CA VAL A 566 -1.61 -9.98 -10.25
C VAL A 566 -0.95 -10.34 -11.59
N ASP A 567 0.38 -10.28 -11.68
CA ASP A 567 1.13 -10.52 -12.93
C ASP A 567 1.38 -12.01 -13.22
N THR A 568 0.96 -12.92 -12.33
CA THR A 568 1.23 -14.37 -12.43
C THR A 568 0.89 -14.94 -13.81
N GLN A 569 -0.29 -14.61 -14.35
CA GLN A 569 -0.73 -15.11 -15.65
C GLN A 569 0.10 -14.54 -16.80
N TYR A 570 0.39 -13.23 -16.77
CA TYR A 570 1.17 -12.56 -17.80
C TYR A 570 2.61 -13.07 -17.82
N VAL A 571 3.24 -13.22 -16.65
CA VAL A 571 4.58 -13.81 -16.49
C VAL A 571 4.64 -15.24 -17.01
N GLY A 572 3.62 -16.06 -16.73
CA GLY A 572 3.54 -17.42 -17.28
C GLY A 572 3.60 -17.44 -18.80
N ARG A 573 2.88 -16.52 -19.45
CA ARG A 573 2.88 -16.37 -20.91
C ARG A 573 4.21 -15.85 -21.47
N VAL A 574 4.86 -14.91 -20.78
CA VAL A 574 6.21 -14.43 -21.13
C VAL A 574 7.22 -15.58 -21.06
N ASN A 575 7.19 -16.36 -19.97
CA ASN A 575 8.09 -17.51 -19.79
C ASN A 575 7.87 -18.60 -20.86
N GLN A 576 6.64 -18.80 -21.32
CA GLN A 576 6.38 -19.67 -22.47
C GLN A 576 7.11 -19.17 -23.73
N CYS A 577 7.02 -17.88 -24.04
CA CYS A 577 7.77 -17.30 -25.18
C CYS A 577 9.29 -17.48 -25.02
N LEU A 578 9.84 -17.24 -23.82
CA LEU A 578 11.27 -17.42 -23.52
C LEU A 578 11.72 -18.87 -23.72
N SER A 579 10.90 -19.84 -23.29
CA SER A 579 11.21 -21.27 -23.47
C SER A 579 11.31 -21.65 -24.95
N ILE A 580 10.47 -21.07 -25.81
CA ILE A 580 10.47 -21.33 -27.27
C ILE A 580 11.68 -20.66 -27.94
N LEU A 581 12.12 -19.51 -27.42
CA LEU A 581 13.36 -18.86 -27.83
C LEU A 581 14.63 -19.61 -27.40
N SER A 582 14.48 -20.74 -26.68
CA SER A 582 15.58 -21.47 -26.04
C SER A 582 16.40 -20.57 -25.10
N ASP A 583 15.74 -19.59 -24.48
CA ASP A 583 16.32 -18.73 -23.47
C ASP A 583 16.20 -19.41 -22.09
N ASN A 584 17.32 -19.48 -21.37
CA ASN A 584 17.37 -20.08 -20.03
C ASN A 584 16.84 -19.15 -18.93
N ARG A 585 16.56 -17.88 -19.25
CA ARG A 585 15.97 -16.94 -18.31
C ARG A 585 14.48 -17.22 -18.13
N SER A 586 14.02 -17.07 -16.90
CA SER A 586 12.60 -17.09 -16.56
C SER A 586 12.32 -16.02 -15.52
N LEU A 587 11.23 -15.28 -15.71
CA LEU A 587 10.73 -14.38 -14.69
C LEU A 587 10.12 -15.22 -13.55
N ASN A 588 10.52 -14.94 -12.32
CA ASN A 588 10.05 -15.64 -11.14
C ASN A 588 9.47 -14.64 -10.15
N LEU A 589 8.15 -14.70 -9.93
CA LEU A 589 7.48 -13.82 -8.97
C LEU A 589 8.08 -13.97 -7.57
N ILE A 590 8.44 -15.18 -7.17
CA ILE A 590 8.90 -15.45 -5.82
C ILE A 590 10.27 -14.81 -5.60
N ASP A 591 11.19 -14.95 -6.56
CA ASP A 591 12.49 -14.29 -6.52
C ASP A 591 12.34 -12.76 -6.50
N ALA A 592 11.39 -12.22 -7.28
CA ALA A 592 11.12 -10.78 -7.33
C ALA A 592 10.73 -10.23 -5.95
N PHE A 593 9.71 -10.83 -5.31
CA PHE A 593 9.29 -10.43 -3.96
C PHE A 593 10.39 -10.62 -2.93
N TYR A 594 11.14 -11.73 -3.02
CA TYR A 594 12.20 -12.03 -2.09
C TYR A 594 13.33 -10.99 -2.15
N TYR A 595 13.86 -10.69 -3.34
CA TYR A 595 14.92 -9.70 -3.49
C TYR A 595 14.44 -8.27 -3.17
N ARG A 596 13.21 -7.93 -3.54
CA ARG A 596 12.62 -6.62 -3.19
C ARG A 596 12.45 -6.46 -1.68
N GLY A 597 11.96 -7.50 -1.00
CA GLY A 597 11.86 -7.55 0.45
C GLY A 597 13.22 -7.39 1.15
N ILE A 598 14.27 -8.05 0.64
CA ILE A 598 15.64 -7.87 1.16
C ILE A 598 16.14 -6.45 0.94
N ASN A 599 15.96 -5.88 -0.26
CA ASN A 599 16.43 -4.52 -0.55
C ASN A 599 15.74 -3.49 0.36
N TYR A 600 14.43 -3.59 0.57
CA TYR A 600 13.73 -2.72 1.51
C TYR A 600 14.20 -2.88 2.95
N ALA A 601 14.53 -4.12 3.37
CA ALA A 601 15.11 -4.35 4.69
C ALA A 601 16.50 -3.70 4.83
N GLN A 602 17.32 -3.73 3.77
CA GLN A 602 18.64 -3.06 3.74
C GLN A 602 18.52 -1.53 3.75
N GLU A 603 17.47 -0.98 3.14
CA GLU A 603 17.14 0.45 3.17
C GLU A 603 16.53 0.90 4.52
N GLY A 604 16.22 -0.04 5.41
CA GLY A 604 15.58 0.23 6.70
C GLY A 604 14.05 0.36 6.65
N ASN A 605 13.43 0.11 5.49
CA ASN A 605 11.98 0.10 5.34
C ASN A 605 11.39 -1.28 5.67
N TYR A 606 11.42 -1.61 6.96
CA TYR A 606 11.01 -2.92 7.48
C TYR A 606 9.53 -3.26 7.25
N PRO A 607 8.54 -2.34 7.34
CA PRO A 607 7.15 -2.66 7.06
C PRO A 607 6.91 -3.17 5.63
N VAL A 608 7.51 -2.50 4.63
CA VAL A 608 7.37 -2.94 3.23
C VAL A 608 8.13 -4.26 3.01
N ALA A 609 9.31 -4.42 3.61
CA ALA A 609 10.04 -5.69 3.56
C ALA A 609 9.20 -6.88 4.10
N ILE A 610 8.46 -6.68 5.19
CA ILE A 610 7.56 -7.68 5.77
C ILE A 610 6.45 -8.05 4.80
N ASP A 611 5.82 -7.07 4.16
CA ASP A 611 4.74 -7.32 3.20
C ASP A 611 5.24 -8.12 1.99
N GLU A 612 6.39 -7.75 1.44
CA GLU A 612 7.05 -8.44 0.32
C GLU A 612 7.40 -9.90 0.66
N LEU A 613 8.06 -10.12 1.80
CA LEU A 613 8.41 -11.47 2.27
C LEU A 613 7.17 -12.30 2.63
N THR A 614 6.06 -11.64 3.03
CA THR A 614 4.78 -12.31 3.24
C THR A 614 4.18 -12.83 1.93
N GLN A 615 4.35 -12.11 0.81
CA GLN A 615 3.93 -12.62 -0.50
C GLN A 615 4.76 -13.85 -0.92
N VAL A 616 6.07 -13.84 -0.67
CA VAL A 616 6.93 -15.02 -0.87
C VAL A 616 6.37 -16.23 -0.13
N ILE A 617 6.05 -16.07 1.15
CA ILE A 617 5.53 -17.14 2.01
C ILE A 617 4.15 -17.63 1.56
N LYS A 618 3.28 -16.74 1.04
CA LYS A 618 1.98 -17.15 0.49
C LYS A 618 2.14 -18.00 -0.77
N LEU A 619 3.08 -17.66 -1.64
CA LEU A 619 3.34 -18.38 -2.89
C LEU A 619 4.10 -19.67 -2.64
N GLN A 620 5.03 -19.66 -1.69
CA GLN A 620 5.88 -20.80 -1.33
C GLN A 620 6.03 -20.90 0.21
N PRO A 621 5.10 -21.61 0.88
CA PRO A 621 5.09 -21.73 2.33
C PRO A 621 6.27 -22.50 2.94
N ASP A 622 7.08 -23.19 2.14
CA ASP A 622 8.25 -23.94 2.60
C ASP A 622 9.58 -23.16 2.42
N TRP A 623 9.52 -21.86 2.10
CA TRP A 623 10.70 -21.03 1.91
C TRP A 623 11.29 -20.51 3.23
N ALA A 624 12.15 -21.31 3.86
CA ALA A 624 12.77 -20.99 5.15
C ALA A 624 13.45 -19.60 5.20
N GLN A 625 14.23 -19.23 4.18
CA GLN A 625 14.89 -17.91 4.10
C GLN A 625 13.92 -16.72 4.15
N ALA A 626 12.70 -16.86 3.62
CA ALA A 626 11.72 -15.78 3.65
C ALA A 626 11.20 -15.52 5.07
N TYR A 627 10.91 -16.59 5.82
CA TYR A 627 10.60 -16.51 7.24
C TYR A 627 11.76 -15.94 8.05
N TYR A 628 13.00 -16.37 7.77
CA TYR A 628 14.18 -15.87 8.47
C TYR A 628 14.35 -14.35 8.28
N ASN A 629 14.30 -13.87 7.04
CA ASN A 629 14.44 -12.44 6.75
C ASN A 629 13.26 -11.60 7.26
N ARG A 630 12.05 -12.16 7.28
CA ARG A 630 10.87 -11.47 7.83
C ARG A 630 10.95 -11.38 9.34
N GLY A 631 11.43 -12.45 9.99
CA GLY A 631 11.78 -12.45 11.41
C GLY A 631 12.81 -11.38 11.76
N LEU A 632 13.85 -11.19 10.93
CA LEU A 632 14.82 -10.11 11.12
C LEU A 632 14.16 -8.74 11.04
N ALA A 633 13.28 -8.51 10.06
CA ALA A 633 12.54 -7.25 9.94
C ALA A 633 11.60 -6.99 11.14
N TYR A 634 10.91 -8.01 11.65
CA TYR A 634 10.09 -7.91 12.86
C TYR A 634 10.93 -7.57 14.11
N VAL A 635 12.15 -8.11 14.23
CA VAL A 635 13.07 -7.75 15.33
C VAL A 635 13.43 -6.27 15.30
N GLN A 636 13.65 -5.69 14.11
CA GLN A 636 13.97 -4.27 13.96
C GLN A 636 12.79 -3.36 14.32
N LEU A 637 11.56 -3.85 14.18
CA LEU A 637 10.33 -3.16 14.62
C LEU A 637 9.94 -3.47 16.08
N GLU A 638 10.77 -4.22 16.81
CA GLU A 638 10.49 -4.70 18.17
C GLU A 638 9.23 -5.59 18.30
N GLU A 639 8.76 -6.15 17.19
CA GLU A 639 7.64 -7.10 17.11
C GLU A 639 8.11 -8.53 17.43
N TYR A 640 8.57 -8.73 18.66
CA TYR A 640 9.26 -9.95 19.09
C TYR A 640 8.42 -11.23 19.00
N GLN A 641 7.10 -11.17 19.20
CA GLN A 641 6.25 -12.35 19.16
C GLN A 641 6.13 -12.91 17.73
N GLN A 642 5.94 -12.03 16.73
CA GLN A 642 5.91 -12.39 15.31
C GLN A 642 7.26 -12.94 14.85
N ALA A 643 8.37 -12.34 15.31
CA ALA A 643 9.71 -12.84 15.03
C ALA A 643 9.94 -14.27 15.60
N LEU A 644 9.45 -14.57 16.81
CA LEU A 644 9.54 -15.92 17.38
C LEU A 644 8.78 -16.95 16.55
N GLU A 645 7.59 -16.61 16.06
CA GLU A 645 6.79 -17.47 15.19
C GLU A 645 7.55 -17.78 13.90
N ASP A 646 8.07 -16.75 13.24
CA ASP A 646 8.84 -16.89 12.00
C ASP A 646 10.12 -17.71 12.20
N TYR A 647 10.96 -17.43 13.21
CA TYR A 647 12.15 -18.25 13.46
C TYR A 647 11.81 -19.69 13.87
N THR A 648 10.67 -19.90 14.52
CA THR A 648 10.22 -21.27 14.82
C THR A 648 9.79 -22.01 13.55
N GLN A 649 9.16 -21.33 12.59
CA GLN A 649 8.88 -21.90 11.27
C GLN A 649 10.17 -22.22 10.50
N VAL A 650 11.17 -21.33 10.52
CA VAL A 650 12.50 -21.60 9.93
C VAL A 650 13.07 -22.91 10.49
N LEU A 651 13.04 -23.09 11.80
CA LEU A 651 13.59 -24.26 12.48
C LEU A 651 12.74 -25.53 12.31
N TRP A 652 11.46 -25.39 11.93
CA TRP A 652 10.62 -26.51 11.55
C TRP A 652 10.95 -26.99 10.13
N LEU A 653 11.22 -26.06 9.20
CA LEU A 653 11.61 -26.34 7.82
C LEU A 653 13.07 -26.81 7.71
N ASP A 654 13.98 -26.15 8.43
CA ASP A 654 15.40 -26.48 8.54
C ASP A 654 15.85 -26.50 10.00
N TYR A 655 15.78 -27.69 10.60
CA TYR A 655 16.20 -27.92 11.98
C TYR A 655 17.70 -27.66 12.24
N ASN A 656 18.54 -27.59 11.20
CA ASN A 656 19.98 -27.40 11.33
C ASN A 656 20.42 -25.94 11.07
N HIS A 657 19.48 -25.00 10.96
CA HIS A 657 19.80 -23.60 10.72
C HIS A 657 20.33 -22.92 12.00
N ALA A 658 21.66 -22.81 12.13
CA ALA A 658 22.32 -22.32 13.33
C ALA A 658 21.99 -20.85 13.65
N GLU A 659 21.96 -19.99 12.64
CA GLU A 659 21.65 -18.56 12.76
C GLU A 659 20.19 -18.33 13.18
N ALA A 660 19.25 -19.18 12.76
CA ALA A 660 17.86 -19.08 13.21
C ALA A 660 17.71 -19.38 14.71
N TYR A 661 18.45 -20.36 15.25
CA TYR A 661 18.53 -20.58 16.70
C TYR A 661 19.15 -19.38 17.41
N GLU A 662 20.23 -18.81 16.88
CA GLU A 662 20.85 -17.62 17.45
C GLU A 662 19.87 -16.43 17.50
N GLN A 663 19.21 -16.13 16.38
CA GLN A 663 18.26 -15.01 16.33
C GLN A 663 17.04 -15.25 17.20
N ARG A 664 16.48 -16.48 17.26
CA ARG A 664 15.39 -16.80 18.19
C ARG A 664 15.84 -16.69 19.65
N GLY A 665 17.07 -17.08 19.95
CA GLY A 665 17.71 -16.85 21.24
C GLY A 665 17.81 -15.37 21.60
N ASN A 666 18.19 -14.51 20.64
CA ASN A 666 18.22 -13.06 20.82
C ASN A 666 16.83 -12.50 21.15
N VAL A 667 15.79 -12.99 20.48
CA VAL A 667 14.41 -12.59 20.76
C VAL A 667 13.95 -13.05 22.15
N PHE A 668 14.22 -14.30 22.53
CA PHE A 668 13.93 -14.76 23.90
C PHE A 668 14.67 -13.97 24.98
N HIS A 669 15.92 -13.59 24.72
CA HIS A 669 16.68 -12.72 25.62
C HIS A 669 16.02 -11.34 25.78
N LYS A 670 15.56 -10.73 24.68
CA LYS A 670 14.82 -9.44 24.71
C LYS A 670 13.50 -9.53 25.47
N LEU A 671 12.82 -10.68 25.42
CA LEU A 671 11.59 -10.95 26.17
C LEU A 671 11.82 -11.36 27.64
N GLY A 672 13.07 -11.45 28.10
CA GLY A 672 13.42 -11.87 29.46
C GLY A 672 13.32 -13.38 29.72
N GLU A 673 13.12 -14.18 28.66
CA GLU A 673 12.99 -15.64 28.69
C GLU A 673 14.38 -16.31 28.62
N TYR A 674 15.25 -15.96 29.57
CA TYR A 674 16.69 -16.28 29.50
C TYR A 674 17.00 -17.79 29.43
N GLU A 675 16.19 -18.64 30.06
CA GLU A 675 16.39 -20.10 29.99
C GLU A 675 16.19 -20.64 28.56
N LYS A 676 15.17 -20.15 27.85
CA LYS A 676 14.91 -20.51 26.44
C LYS A 676 15.99 -19.93 25.53
N ALA A 677 16.42 -18.69 25.77
CA ALA A 677 17.51 -18.07 25.04
C ALA A 677 18.81 -18.90 25.12
N ILE A 678 19.21 -19.31 26.33
CA ILE A 678 20.40 -20.14 26.55
C ILE A 678 20.29 -21.49 25.85
N ALA A 679 19.11 -22.12 25.84
CA ALA A 679 18.89 -23.38 25.15
C ALA A 679 19.10 -23.24 23.65
N ASP A 680 18.53 -22.20 23.04
CA ASP A 680 18.69 -21.91 21.62
C ASP A 680 20.14 -21.53 21.27
N TYR A 681 20.82 -20.70 22.07
CA TYR A 681 22.24 -20.40 21.84
C TYR A 681 23.13 -21.64 21.92
N ASN A 682 22.88 -22.55 22.87
CA ASN A 682 23.63 -23.80 22.95
C ASN A 682 23.45 -24.65 21.69
N GLN A 683 22.23 -24.68 21.13
CA GLN A 683 21.95 -25.40 19.90
C GLN A 683 22.62 -24.73 18.69
N ALA A 684 22.57 -23.39 18.59
CA ALA A 684 23.30 -22.63 17.58
C ALA A 684 24.82 -22.93 17.61
N ILE A 685 25.43 -22.89 18.79
CA ILE A 685 26.87 -23.17 18.99
C ILE A 685 27.21 -24.63 18.64
N LYS A 686 26.30 -25.57 18.94
CA LYS A 686 26.48 -26.99 18.61
C LYS A 686 26.46 -27.22 17.09
N LEU A 687 25.58 -26.53 16.38
CA LEU A 687 25.44 -26.61 14.92
C LEU A 687 26.58 -25.87 14.20
N ASN A 688 26.94 -24.67 14.68
CA ASN A 688 28.05 -23.87 14.15
C ASN A 688 28.92 -23.31 15.29
N PRO A 689 30.04 -23.99 15.63
CA PRO A 689 30.95 -23.55 16.69
C PRO A 689 31.66 -22.21 16.46
N ASN A 690 31.60 -21.66 15.23
CA ASN A 690 32.23 -20.40 14.85
C ASN A 690 31.33 -19.18 15.05
N LEU A 691 30.06 -19.35 15.43
CA LEU A 691 29.17 -18.23 15.81
C LEU A 691 29.64 -17.63 17.14
N VAL A 692 30.52 -16.63 17.05
CA VAL A 692 31.06 -15.91 18.22
C VAL A 692 29.95 -15.15 18.95
N GLU A 693 29.03 -14.53 18.20
CA GLU A 693 27.89 -13.78 18.72
C GLU A 693 26.96 -14.67 19.58
N ALA A 694 26.65 -15.88 19.14
CA ALA A 694 25.88 -16.84 19.94
C ALA A 694 26.57 -17.20 21.29
N LYS A 695 27.91 -17.29 21.33
CA LYS A 695 28.65 -17.53 22.59
C LYS A 695 28.56 -16.31 23.52
N THR A 696 28.80 -15.11 22.99
CA THR A 696 28.73 -13.89 23.79
C THR A 696 27.32 -13.66 24.33
N ASN A 697 26.30 -13.88 23.50
CA ASN A 697 24.91 -13.67 23.90
C ASN A 697 24.43 -14.72 24.90
N LYS A 698 24.94 -15.96 24.81
CA LYS A 698 24.73 -16.98 25.84
C LYS A 698 25.29 -16.55 27.19
N ASP A 699 26.52 -16.06 27.23
CA ASP A 699 27.16 -15.64 28.49
C ASP A 699 26.38 -14.49 29.13
N ILE A 700 25.96 -13.50 28.33
CA ILE A 700 25.08 -12.40 28.76
C ILE A 700 23.74 -12.93 29.31
N ALA A 701 23.10 -13.86 28.60
CA ALA A 701 21.83 -14.46 29.04
C ALA A 701 22.00 -15.28 30.34
N GLN A 702 23.14 -15.93 30.53
CA GLN A 702 23.46 -16.67 31.76
C GLN A 702 23.62 -15.74 32.95
N GLU A 703 24.34 -14.62 32.79
CA GLU A 703 24.47 -13.59 33.81
C GLU A 703 23.11 -13.01 34.20
N ALA A 704 22.28 -12.67 33.21
CA ALA A 704 20.93 -12.16 33.44
C ALA A 704 20.04 -13.17 34.18
N LEU A 705 20.10 -14.46 33.82
CA LEU A 705 19.35 -15.52 34.49
C LEU A 705 19.79 -15.70 35.95
N ILE A 706 21.09 -15.63 36.22
CA ILE A 706 21.64 -15.72 37.58
C ILE A 706 21.11 -14.57 38.43
N GLU A 707 21.12 -13.35 37.89
CA GLU A 707 20.62 -12.17 38.59
C GLU A 707 19.11 -12.28 38.86
N VAL A 708 18.32 -12.73 37.88
CA VAL A 708 16.88 -12.98 38.08
C VAL A 708 16.63 -14.03 39.16
N LYS A 709 17.36 -15.15 39.15
CA LYS A 709 17.23 -16.21 40.17
C LYS A 709 17.62 -15.72 41.56
N ARG A 710 18.66 -14.88 41.65
CA ARG A 710 19.08 -14.21 42.89
C ARG A 710 17.98 -13.29 43.41
N GLN A 711 17.36 -12.50 42.54
CA GLN A 711 16.24 -11.62 42.92
C GLN A 711 15.03 -12.44 43.42
N TYR A 712 14.67 -13.54 42.76
CA TYR A 712 13.60 -14.43 43.22
C TYR A 712 13.88 -15.07 44.58
N GLN A 713 15.12 -15.50 44.85
CA GLN A 713 15.50 -16.02 46.17
C GLN A 713 15.43 -14.95 47.25
N ILE A 714 15.83 -13.72 46.94
CA ILE A 714 15.72 -12.57 47.85
C ILE A 714 14.24 -12.27 48.15
N VAL A 715 13.35 -12.33 47.15
CA VAL A 715 11.90 -12.12 47.33
C VAL A 715 11.26 -13.22 48.20
N ALA A 716 11.63 -14.49 47.99
CA ALA A 716 11.11 -15.61 48.76
C ALA A 716 11.48 -15.53 50.26
N ILE A 717 12.72 -15.15 50.58
CA ILE A 717 13.17 -14.93 51.96
C ILE A 717 12.48 -13.70 52.58
N ARG A 718 12.15 -12.69 51.78
CA ARG A 718 11.44 -11.47 52.21
C ARG A 718 9.96 -11.72 52.53
N ASP A 719 9.25 -12.52 51.73
CA ASP A 719 7.82 -12.84 51.96
C ASP A 719 7.60 -13.62 53.28
N GLN A 720 8.54 -14.49 53.65
CA GLN A 720 8.48 -15.25 54.91
C GLN A 720 8.71 -14.39 56.16
N ASN A 721 9.56 -13.36 56.07
CA ASN A 721 9.81 -12.40 57.14
C ASN A 721 8.67 -11.36 57.31
N LEU A 722 8.02 -10.97 56.20
CA LEU A 722 6.91 -10.00 56.22
C LEU A 722 5.67 -10.54 56.94
N HIS A 723 5.39 -11.84 56.82
CA HIS A 723 4.25 -12.50 57.47
C HIS A 723 4.39 -12.52 59.00
N ASN A 724 5.59 -12.79 59.53
CA ASN A 724 5.86 -12.78 60.97
C ASN A 724 5.73 -11.37 61.60
N LEU A 725 6.05 -10.32 60.85
CA LEU A 725 5.99 -8.92 61.31
C LEU A 725 4.57 -8.39 61.44
N GLN A 726 3.66 -8.76 60.53
CA GLN A 726 2.26 -8.35 60.59
C GLN A 726 1.56 -8.85 61.87
N THR A 727 1.90 -10.05 62.33
CA THR A 727 1.42 -10.63 63.59
C THR A 727 1.91 -9.91 64.84
N ILE A 728 3.13 -9.37 64.84
CA ILE A 728 3.71 -8.69 66.01
C ILE A 728 3.11 -7.28 66.15
N ILE A 729 2.94 -6.56 65.03
CA ILE A 729 2.52 -5.17 65.05
C ILE A 729 1.02 -5.02 65.38
N ALA A 730 0.17 -5.93 64.89
CA ALA A 730 -1.27 -5.94 65.16
C ALA A 730 -1.64 -6.00 66.66
N ASN A 731 -0.71 -6.36 67.55
CA ASN A 731 -0.92 -6.50 68.98
C ASN A 731 -0.63 -5.24 69.83
N PHE A 732 -0.19 -4.12 69.22
CA PHE A 732 0.00 -2.86 69.95
C PHE A 732 -1.32 -2.05 70.08
N PRO A 733 -1.64 -1.50 71.28
CA PRO A 733 -2.83 -0.69 71.49
C PRO A 733 -2.89 0.60 70.65
N PRO A 734 -4.10 1.09 70.31
CA PRO A 734 -4.27 2.39 69.65
C PRO A 734 -4.00 3.54 70.63
N ILE A 735 -3.03 4.36 70.29
CA ILE A 735 -2.72 5.65 70.92
C ILE A 735 -3.62 6.70 70.24
N GLY A 736 -4.03 7.78 70.91
CA GLY A 736 -4.89 8.83 70.31
C GLY A 736 -4.41 9.33 68.94
N LEU A 737 -5.20 10.11 68.19
CA LEU A 737 -4.90 10.48 66.79
C LEU A 737 -3.46 11.02 66.62
N PRO A 738 -2.60 10.36 65.82
CA PRO A 738 -1.22 10.81 65.59
C PRO A 738 -1.19 12.11 64.77
N VAL A 739 -0.35 13.05 65.21
CA VAL A 739 -0.17 14.38 64.60
C VAL A 739 1.26 14.56 64.09
N THR A 740 1.42 14.83 62.80
CA THR A 740 2.70 15.18 62.18
C THR A 740 2.71 16.65 61.77
N ILE A 741 3.73 17.38 62.19
CA ILE A 741 3.90 18.81 61.87
C ILE A 741 5.02 18.96 60.84
N ILE A 742 4.71 19.58 59.70
CA ILE A 742 5.66 19.88 58.62
C ILE A 742 5.95 21.38 58.62
N THR A 743 7.22 21.74 58.77
CA THR A 743 7.69 23.13 58.84
C THR A 743 8.91 23.37 57.96
N GLY A 744 9.35 24.63 57.87
CA GLY A 744 10.47 25.07 57.04
C GLY A 744 10.19 26.39 56.33
N LYS A 745 11.22 26.99 55.74
CA LYS A 745 11.10 28.29 55.05
C LYS A 745 10.19 28.22 53.81
N ASN A 746 9.66 29.36 53.37
CA ASN A 746 8.88 29.43 52.13
C ASN A 746 9.75 29.01 50.93
N GLY A 747 9.18 28.19 50.05
CA GLY A 747 9.89 27.63 48.90
C GLY A 747 10.81 26.44 49.18
N SER A 748 10.84 25.89 50.41
CA SER A 748 11.69 24.72 50.72
C SER A 748 11.20 23.38 50.16
N GLY A 749 9.99 23.34 49.60
CA GLY A 749 9.38 22.14 49.01
C GLY A 749 8.37 21.42 49.92
N LYS A 750 7.87 22.08 50.98
CA LYS A 750 6.81 21.55 51.88
C LYS A 750 5.55 21.11 51.12
N THR A 751 5.09 21.92 50.17
CA THR A 751 3.90 21.62 49.36
C THR A 751 4.12 20.40 48.45
N THR A 752 5.32 20.25 47.87
CA THR A 752 5.70 19.08 47.07
C THR A 752 5.75 17.81 47.92
N LEU A 753 6.28 17.91 49.15
CA LEU A 753 6.25 16.83 50.13
C LEU A 753 4.81 16.39 50.43
N LEU A 754 3.90 17.34 50.67
CA LEU A 754 2.47 17.06 50.89
C LEU A 754 1.79 16.40 49.68
N GLN A 755 2.08 16.85 48.46
CA GLN A 755 1.55 16.23 47.24
C GLN A 755 2.04 14.78 47.07
N GLU A 756 3.31 14.52 47.35
CA GLU A 756 3.86 13.16 47.32
C GLU A 756 3.21 12.26 48.39
N ILE A 757 2.98 12.80 49.59
CA ILE A 757 2.25 12.10 50.66
C ILE A 757 0.83 11.73 50.17
N ILE A 758 0.10 12.69 49.59
CA ILE A 758 -1.26 12.47 49.10
C ILE A 758 -1.28 11.45 47.94
N LYS A 759 -0.35 11.56 46.99
CA LYS A 759 -0.31 10.73 45.77
C LYS A 759 0.03 9.27 46.06
N LYS A 760 0.95 9.02 46.99
CA LYS A 760 1.46 7.67 47.27
C LYS A 760 0.68 6.93 48.37
N GLN A 761 -0.17 7.63 49.14
CA GLN A 761 -0.96 7.05 50.22
C GLN A 761 -2.37 6.67 49.76
N THR A 762 -2.58 5.42 49.38
CA THR A 762 -3.89 4.95 48.88
C THR A 762 -4.83 4.48 49.99
N ASP A 763 -4.34 4.07 51.17
CA ASP A 763 -5.11 3.29 52.15
C ASP A 763 -5.43 3.93 53.51
N LEU A 764 -4.95 5.16 53.78
CA LEU A 764 -5.23 5.89 55.02
C LEU A 764 -6.23 7.04 54.83
N LYS A 765 -7.05 7.30 55.85
CA LYS A 765 -7.87 8.52 55.94
C LYS A 765 -7.05 9.64 56.59
N LEU A 766 -6.53 10.57 55.80
CA LEU A 766 -5.70 11.68 56.25
C LEU A 766 -6.51 12.96 56.45
N ALA A 767 -6.29 13.68 57.55
CA ALA A 767 -6.69 15.07 57.67
C ALA A 767 -5.46 15.96 57.49
N ILE A 768 -5.54 16.95 56.59
CA ILE A 768 -4.41 17.83 56.28
C ILE A 768 -4.84 19.28 56.49
N LEU A 769 -4.08 19.98 57.33
CA LEU A 769 -4.17 21.42 57.58
C LEU A 769 -3.09 22.14 56.76
N ILE A 770 -3.51 23.00 55.82
CA ILE A 770 -2.64 23.70 54.86
C ILE A 770 -2.81 25.21 55.03
N ASN A 771 -1.76 25.99 54.77
CA ASN A 771 -1.79 27.44 54.74
C ASN A 771 -1.78 27.98 53.28
N GLU A 772 -2.51 29.07 53.02
CA GLU A 772 -3.07 29.55 51.72
C GLU A 772 -2.17 29.69 50.47
N GLU A 773 -0.86 29.45 50.50
CA GLU A 773 0.00 29.74 49.33
C GLU A 773 0.25 28.54 48.38
N GLY A 774 -0.34 27.37 48.67
CA GLY A 774 -0.15 26.15 47.86
C GLY A 774 -1.36 25.84 46.99
N ASN A 775 -1.22 25.96 45.66
CA ASN A 775 -2.23 25.52 44.70
C ASN A 775 -2.25 23.98 44.62
N VAL A 776 -2.77 23.31 45.65
CA VAL A 776 -2.91 21.86 45.67
C VAL A 776 -4.26 21.49 45.07
N SER A 777 -4.26 20.91 43.87
CA SER A 777 -5.48 20.41 43.22
C SER A 777 -5.97 19.12 43.90
N ILE A 778 -6.63 19.23 45.06
CA ILE A 778 -7.04 18.08 45.91
C ILE A 778 -8.49 17.65 45.71
N ASP A 779 -9.26 18.32 44.85
CA ASP A 779 -10.74 18.19 44.75
C ASP A 779 -11.31 16.82 44.30
N LYS A 780 -10.50 15.75 44.22
CA LYS A 780 -10.96 14.43 43.73
C LYS A 780 -10.50 13.20 44.53
N MET A 781 -10.03 13.34 45.78
CA MET A 781 -9.65 12.18 46.59
C MET A 781 -10.60 11.94 47.80
N PRO A 782 -11.34 10.81 47.84
CA PRO A 782 -12.38 10.57 48.85
C PRO A 782 -11.86 10.30 50.28
N ARG A 783 -10.54 10.24 50.48
CA ARG A 783 -9.87 9.86 51.74
C ARG A 783 -9.01 10.96 52.38
N VAL A 784 -8.98 12.16 51.79
CA VAL A 784 -8.19 13.29 52.29
C VAL A 784 -9.14 14.44 52.66
N TYR A 785 -9.10 14.87 53.92
CA TYR A 785 -9.86 16.04 54.39
C TYR A 785 -8.94 17.26 54.38
N THR A 786 -9.23 18.21 53.50
CA THR A 786 -8.52 19.49 53.46
C THR A 786 -9.48 20.62 53.80
N LYS A 787 -8.95 21.63 54.50
CA LYS A 787 -9.64 22.89 54.68
C LYS A 787 -8.62 23.99 54.45
N ASN A 788 -8.85 24.79 53.42
CA ASN A 788 -8.11 26.02 53.24
C ASN A 788 -8.62 27.01 54.29
N LEU A 789 -7.72 27.58 55.08
CA LEU A 789 -8.08 28.51 56.14
C LEU A 789 -7.77 29.91 55.63
N ASP A 790 -8.75 30.54 54.97
CA ASP A 790 -8.53 31.74 54.14
C ASP A 790 -8.13 33.04 54.89
N THR A 791 -7.67 32.94 56.14
CA THR A 791 -7.21 34.08 56.99
C THR A 791 -6.37 33.58 58.18
N TRP A 792 -5.45 32.64 57.97
CA TRP A 792 -4.83 31.88 59.06
C TRP A 792 -3.30 31.96 59.08
N THR A 793 -2.76 33.12 59.47
CA THR A 793 -1.41 33.16 60.04
C THR A 793 -1.50 32.71 61.49
N TYR A 794 -0.88 31.59 61.84
CA TYR A 794 -0.68 31.20 63.24
C TYR A 794 0.25 32.24 63.88
N GLN A 795 -0.34 33.30 64.41
CA GLN A 795 0.35 34.33 65.19
C GLN A 795 0.01 34.12 66.67
N PRO A 796 1.00 33.67 67.47
CA PRO A 796 0.92 33.48 68.93
C PRO A 796 0.15 34.52 69.73
N ARG A 797 0.15 35.78 69.28
CA ARG A 797 -0.40 36.92 70.03
C ARG A 797 -1.91 37.09 69.88
N ASN A 798 -2.56 36.34 68.98
CA ASN A 798 -4.00 36.43 68.75
C ASN A 798 -4.75 35.26 69.39
N ARG A 799 -5.27 35.47 70.60
CA ARG A 799 -6.01 34.47 71.40
C ARG A 799 -7.22 33.88 70.66
N ALA A 800 -7.83 34.62 69.74
CA ALA A 800 -8.96 34.17 68.94
C ALA A 800 -8.55 33.11 67.89
N ASN A 801 -7.38 33.25 67.27
CA ASN A 801 -6.88 32.27 66.29
C ASN A 801 -6.48 30.95 66.97
N TYR A 802 -5.86 31.03 68.14
CA TYR A 802 -5.53 29.86 68.95
C TYR A 802 -6.76 29.07 69.40
N GLN A 803 -7.84 29.74 69.83
CA GLN A 803 -9.09 29.04 70.20
C GLN A 803 -9.77 28.37 68.99
N ARG A 804 -9.78 29.04 67.83
CA ARG A 804 -10.32 28.46 66.58
C ARG A 804 -9.53 27.23 66.13
N PHE A 805 -8.20 27.22 66.33
CA PHE A 805 -7.35 26.05 66.05
C PHE A 805 -7.82 24.83 66.83
N ILE A 806 -7.91 24.98 68.15
CA ILE A 806 -8.27 23.91 69.07
C ILE A 806 -9.68 23.39 68.74
N GLN A 807 -10.63 24.29 68.48
CA GLN A 807 -11.99 23.93 68.06
C GLN A 807 -12.00 23.11 66.76
N PHE A 808 -11.17 23.47 65.77
CA PHE A 808 -11.08 22.72 64.52
C PHE A 808 -10.50 21.31 64.71
N ILE A 809 -9.51 21.15 65.58
CA ILE A 809 -9.00 19.81 65.92
C ILE A 809 -10.11 18.96 66.55
N TYR A 810 -10.95 19.53 67.42
CA TYR A 810 -12.13 18.82 67.95
C TYR A 810 -13.15 18.47 66.86
N GLU A 811 -13.39 19.36 65.88
CA GLU A 811 -14.24 19.05 64.72
C GLU A 811 -13.72 17.87 63.90
N ILE A 812 -12.40 17.68 63.82
CA ILE A 812 -11.81 16.50 63.16
C ILE A 812 -12.03 15.25 64.02
N LEU A 813 -11.80 15.35 65.33
CA LEU A 813 -11.89 14.22 66.26
C LEU A 813 -13.32 13.70 66.44
N ASP A 814 -14.33 14.56 66.35
CA ASP A 814 -15.74 14.21 66.61
C ASP A 814 -16.51 13.80 65.33
N ARG A 815 -15.86 13.67 64.17
CA ARG A 815 -16.48 13.20 62.91
C ARG A 815 -16.88 11.72 62.97
N GLN A 816 -18.00 11.36 62.32
CA GLN A 816 -18.47 9.96 62.21
C GLN A 816 -17.50 9.01 61.48
N ASN A 817 -16.67 9.54 60.58
CA ASN A 817 -15.61 8.78 59.92
C ASN A 817 -14.29 9.04 60.65
N SER A 818 -13.74 8.03 61.31
CA SER A 818 -12.45 8.14 62.00
C SER A 818 -11.34 8.49 61.02
N VAL A 819 -10.65 9.61 61.26
CA VAL A 819 -9.39 9.95 60.61
C VAL A 819 -8.29 9.09 61.22
N ASP A 820 -7.37 8.57 60.39
CA ASP A 820 -6.28 7.72 60.84
C ASP A 820 -5.03 8.52 61.24
N HIS A 821 -4.79 9.69 60.61
CA HIS A 821 -3.62 10.55 60.88
C HIS A 821 -3.90 12.04 60.57
N LEU A 822 -3.34 12.95 61.37
CA LEU A 822 -3.42 14.41 61.17
C LEU A 822 -2.07 14.99 60.73
N VAL A 823 -2.06 15.75 59.64
CA VAL A 823 -0.87 16.45 59.12
C VAL A 823 -1.09 17.95 59.16
N ILE A 824 -0.13 18.70 59.70
CA ILE A 824 -0.20 20.16 59.84
C ILE A 824 0.99 20.80 59.13
N GLU A 825 0.72 21.58 58.09
CA GLU A 825 1.72 22.45 57.47
C GLU A 825 1.75 23.81 58.16
N THR A 826 2.95 24.28 58.53
CA THR A 826 3.13 25.61 59.10
C THR A 826 3.72 26.60 58.09
N SER A 827 3.44 27.90 58.26
CA SER A 827 4.15 28.95 57.53
C SER A 827 5.64 29.00 57.89
N GLY A 828 6.45 29.64 57.05
CA GLY A 828 7.88 29.85 57.29
C GLY A 828 8.23 30.70 58.51
N GLU A 829 7.25 31.34 59.15
CA GLU A 829 7.43 32.23 60.33
C GLU A 829 6.68 31.73 61.58
N ALA A 830 6.11 30.52 61.55
CA ALA A 830 5.29 30.01 62.64
C ALA A 830 6.09 29.70 63.92
N ASP A 831 5.52 30.01 65.09
CA ASP A 831 6.08 29.61 66.39
C ASP A 831 5.72 28.14 66.70
N LEU A 832 6.67 27.26 66.41
CA LEU A 832 6.51 25.83 66.52
C LEU A 832 6.31 25.35 67.97
N LEU A 833 6.89 26.06 68.95
CA LEU A 833 6.77 25.69 70.37
C LEU A 833 5.31 25.78 70.82
N GLN A 834 4.63 26.88 70.51
CA GLN A 834 3.23 27.04 70.92
C GLN A 834 2.27 26.08 70.21
N LEU A 835 2.58 25.70 68.97
CA LEU A 835 1.82 24.69 68.24
C LEU A 835 1.97 23.31 68.90
N ILE A 836 3.19 22.94 69.29
CA ILE A 836 3.44 21.69 70.03
C ILE A 836 2.75 21.73 71.39
N LEU A 837 2.85 22.84 72.14
CA LEU A 837 2.20 23.00 73.44
C LEU A 837 0.67 22.91 73.35
N ALA A 838 0.05 23.30 72.23
CA ALA A 838 -1.39 23.11 72.03
C ALA A 838 -1.82 21.64 72.14
N PHE A 839 -0.97 20.70 71.74
CA PHE A 839 -1.24 19.25 71.83
C PHE A 839 -0.80 18.63 73.16
N VAL A 840 -0.01 19.33 73.96
CA VAL A 840 0.54 18.82 75.24
C VAL A 840 -0.16 19.42 76.46
N ASP A 841 -0.53 20.70 76.42
CA ASP A 841 -1.05 21.45 77.57
C ASP A 841 -2.58 21.57 77.60
N THR A 842 -3.28 21.13 76.55
CA THR A 842 -4.75 21.13 76.48
C THR A 842 -5.34 19.72 76.61
N ASP A 843 -6.67 19.61 76.69
CA ASP A 843 -7.38 18.33 76.70
C ASP A 843 -7.11 17.47 75.43
N LEU A 844 -6.56 18.07 74.37
CA LEU A 844 -6.10 17.35 73.18
C LEU A 844 -5.03 16.30 73.49
N LYS A 845 -4.26 16.45 74.57
CA LYS A 845 -3.22 15.48 74.99
C LYS A 845 -3.76 14.08 75.30
N TYR A 846 -5.05 13.97 75.57
CA TYR A 846 -5.72 12.68 75.84
C TYR A 846 -6.33 12.05 74.59
N ARG A 847 -6.44 12.81 73.48
CA ARG A 847 -7.09 12.38 72.24
C ARG A 847 -6.18 12.39 71.02
N THR A 848 -5.05 13.07 71.11
CA THR A 848 -4.05 13.22 70.06
C THR A 848 -2.65 13.06 70.66
N HIS A 849 -1.65 12.81 69.83
CA HIS A 849 -0.25 12.88 70.25
C HIS A 849 0.62 13.40 69.10
N VAL A 850 1.64 14.20 69.42
CA VAL A 850 2.60 14.68 68.42
C VAL A 850 3.57 13.56 68.09
N ASN A 851 3.42 12.98 66.90
CA ASN A 851 4.22 11.87 66.41
C ASN A 851 5.59 12.34 65.89
N SER A 852 5.60 13.29 64.96
CA SER A 852 6.83 13.78 64.33
C SER A 852 6.74 15.26 63.96
N VAL A 853 7.84 15.98 64.16
CA VAL A 853 8.06 17.35 63.71
C VAL A 853 9.15 17.32 62.65
N ILE A 854 8.83 17.78 61.45
CA ILE A 854 9.63 17.59 60.25
C ILE A 854 9.95 18.95 59.64
N THR A 855 11.24 19.29 59.56
CA THR A 855 11.67 20.52 58.89
C THR A 855 12.24 20.21 57.51
N VAL A 856 11.66 20.84 56.49
CA VAL A 856 12.15 20.75 55.11
C VAL A 856 13.10 21.91 54.83
N VAL A 857 14.34 21.58 54.48
CA VAL A 857 15.42 22.51 54.17
C VAL A 857 15.77 22.44 52.69
N ASP A 858 15.76 23.57 52.00
CA ASP A 858 16.28 23.67 50.62
C ASP A 858 17.81 23.70 50.66
N SER A 859 18.44 22.59 50.27
CA SER A 859 19.91 22.45 50.28
C SER A 859 20.61 23.41 49.32
N GLU A 860 19.93 23.81 48.24
CA GLU A 860 20.46 24.70 47.21
C GLU A 860 20.53 26.14 47.74
N LYS A 861 19.47 26.58 48.44
CA LYS A 861 19.30 27.96 48.92
C LYS A 861 19.68 28.17 50.39
N PHE A 862 20.21 27.15 51.06
CA PHE A 862 20.65 27.25 52.46
C PHE A 862 21.88 28.15 52.60
N ILE A 863 21.80 29.17 53.47
CA ILE A 863 22.90 30.10 53.77
C ILE A 863 22.99 30.27 55.29
N THR A 864 24.20 30.30 55.85
CA THR A 864 24.50 30.39 57.29
C THR A 864 23.80 31.54 58.02
N TYR A 865 23.50 32.65 57.31
CA TYR A 865 22.79 33.81 57.86
C TYR A 865 21.30 33.56 58.15
N GLN A 866 20.69 32.51 57.57
CA GLN A 866 19.28 32.17 57.79
C GLN A 866 18.99 31.70 59.22
N LEU A 867 20.00 31.25 59.98
CA LEU A 867 19.88 30.89 61.40
C LEU A 867 19.92 32.09 62.36
N LYS A 868 20.06 33.33 61.85
CA LYS A 868 19.98 34.55 62.68
C LYS A 868 18.54 34.94 63.00
N ASP A 869 17.58 34.48 62.22
CA ASP A 869 16.15 34.64 62.48
C ASP A 869 15.70 33.61 63.54
N GLU A 870 15.02 34.06 64.58
CA GLU A 870 14.56 33.19 65.68
C GLU A 870 13.58 32.12 65.19
N ALA A 871 12.71 32.44 64.23
CA ALA A 871 11.74 31.48 63.69
C ALA A 871 12.42 30.34 62.93
N SER A 872 13.34 30.67 62.02
CA SER A 872 14.14 29.69 61.27
C SER A 872 15.03 28.83 62.19
N LYS A 873 15.57 29.41 63.27
CA LYS A 873 16.34 28.68 64.28
C LYS A 873 15.45 27.72 65.09
N ASN A 874 14.26 28.16 65.49
CA ASN A 874 13.30 27.35 66.23
C ASN A 874 12.78 26.16 65.41
N GLN A 875 12.57 26.34 64.10
CA GLN A 875 12.19 25.24 63.21
C GLN A 875 13.21 24.09 63.29
N ILE A 876 14.50 24.39 63.23
CA ILE A 876 15.56 23.39 63.37
C ILE A 876 15.63 22.84 64.81
N ILE A 877 15.57 23.68 65.84
CA ILE A 877 15.66 23.26 67.25
C ILE A 877 14.53 22.32 67.67
N TYR A 878 13.31 22.49 67.17
CA TYR A 878 12.17 21.66 67.56
C TYR A 878 11.93 20.47 66.61
N SER A 879 12.75 20.29 65.57
CA SER A 879 12.61 19.18 64.61
C SER A 879 13.03 17.83 65.16
N ASP A 880 12.21 16.80 64.95
CA ASP A 880 12.64 15.41 65.17
C ASP A 880 13.43 14.91 63.96
N ILE A 881 12.98 15.29 62.75
CA ILE A 881 13.55 14.91 61.46
C ILE A 881 13.78 16.17 60.60
N ILE A 882 14.92 16.24 59.94
CA ILE A 882 15.28 17.32 59.02
C ILE A 882 15.48 16.72 57.63
N LEU A 883 14.71 17.19 56.64
CA LEU A 883 14.78 16.73 55.26
C LEU A 883 15.57 17.74 54.42
N LEU A 884 16.72 17.32 53.92
CA LEU A 884 17.52 18.07 52.94
C LEU A 884 16.95 17.82 51.55
N ASN A 885 16.11 18.74 51.10
CA ASN A 885 15.51 18.70 49.78
C ASN A 885 16.49 19.20 48.71
N LYS A 886 16.30 18.77 47.45
CA LYS A 886 17.18 19.08 46.30
C LYS A 886 18.65 18.70 46.54
N ALA A 887 18.89 17.61 47.27
CA ALA A 887 20.27 17.19 47.56
C ALA A 887 21.01 16.75 46.28
N ASP A 888 20.29 16.36 45.23
CA ASP A 888 20.81 16.04 43.90
C ASP A 888 21.29 17.26 43.09
N LEU A 889 20.82 18.47 43.42
CA LEU A 889 21.19 19.71 42.72
C LEU A 889 22.40 20.41 43.35
N VAL A 890 22.99 19.84 44.39
CA VAL A 890 24.01 20.48 45.23
C VAL A 890 25.23 19.57 45.35
N LEU A 891 26.43 20.15 45.21
CA LEU A 891 27.70 19.43 45.38
C LEU A 891 27.84 18.87 46.81
N GLU A 892 28.47 17.69 46.92
CA GLU A 892 28.63 16.93 48.16
C GLU A 892 29.29 17.74 49.30
N ASP A 893 30.26 18.60 48.99
CA ASP A 893 30.94 19.44 49.99
C ASP A 893 29.99 20.46 50.62
N LYS A 894 29.10 21.05 49.82
CA LYS A 894 28.09 21.99 50.31
C LYS A 894 27.03 21.27 51.15
N LEU A 895 26.64 20.04 50.79
CA LEU A 895 25.74 19.22 51.62
C LEU A 895 26.34 18.92 52.99
N ARG A 896 27.62 18.50 53.03
CA ARG A 896 28.33 18.27 54.30
C ARG A 896 28.44 19.54 55.14
N GLN A 897 28.59 20.70 54.50
CA GLN A 897 28.59 21.99 55.20
C GLN A 897 27.22 22.31 55.82
N VAL A 898 26.12 22.10 55.08
CA VAL A 898 24.74 22.28 55.58
C VAL A 898 24.48 21.36 56.77
N GLU A 899 24.83 20.08 56.66
CA GLU A 899 24.69 19.08 57.72
C GLU A 899 25.48 19.47 58.97
N ARG A 900 26.71 19.94 58.79
CA ARG A 900 27.54 20.42 59.90
C ARG A 900 26.89 21.60 60.63
N ILE A 901 26.43 22.61 59.91
CA ILE A 901 25.77 23.79 60.49
C ILE A 901 24.50 23.40 61.27
N ILE A 902 23.71 22.47 60.72
CA ILE A 902 22.51 21.94 61.38
C ILE A 902 22.90 21.16 62.65
N SER A 903 23.94 20.32 62.58
CA SER A 903 24.42 19.54 63.73
C SER A 903 24.98 20.41 64.86
N GLU A 904 25.60 21.55 64.54
CA GLU A 904 26.07 22.55 65.52
C GLU A 904 24.88 23.23 66.23
N SER A 905 23.75 23.38 65.55
CA SER A 905 22.53 23.98 66.12
C SER A 905 21.67 22.98 66.90
N LYS A 906 21.56 21.75 66.39
CA LYS A 906 20.88 20.63 67.04
C LYS A 906 21.53 19.32 66.64
N ASN A 907 22.36 18.78 67.53
CA ASN A 907 23.02 17.48 67.34
C ASN A 907 22.06 16.28 67.53
N THR A 908 20.83 16.52 67.99
CA THR A 908 19.83 15.48 68.28
C THR A 908 18.83 15.24 67.15
N ALA A 909 18.71 16.17 66.19
CA ALA A 909 17.84 16.04 65.03
C ALA A 909 18.53 15.23 63.94
N LYS A 910 17.77 14.36 63.28
CA LYS A 910 18.30 13.46 62.26
C LYS A 910 18.07 14.04 60.88
N THR A 911 19.12 14.07 60.06
CA THR A 911 19.13 14.71 58.76
C THR A 911 19.07 13.67 57.64
N LEU A 912 18.07 13.75 56.76
CA LEU A 912 17.88 12.84 55.63
C LEU A 912 18.04 13.59 54.30
N ARG A 913 18.81 13.02 53.37
CA ARG A 913 19.01 13.60 52.02
C ARG A 913 17.96 13.07 51.06
N CYS A 914 17.18 13.96 50.45
CA CYS A 914 16.20 13.62 49.44
C CYS A 914 16.79 13.89 48.05
N LYS A 915 16.86 12.87 47.20
CA LYS A 915 17.34 12.95 45.80
C LYS A 915 16.20 12.63 44.83
N TYR A 916 16.09 13.37 43.73
CA TYR A 916 15.10 13.11 42.67
C TYR A 916 13.64 13.06 43.17
N ALA A 917 13.32 13.87 44.18
CA ALA A 917 12.01 13.87 44.86
C ALA A 917 11.57 12.51 45.46
N LYS A 918 12.49 11.55 45.64
CA LYS A 918 12.22 10.31 46.39
C LYS A 918 12.26 10.59 47.89
N LEU A 919 11.14 10.31 48.55
CA LEU A 919 10.92 10.53 49.97
C LEU A 919 10.63 9.20 50.68
N PRO A 920 11.34 8.85 51.76
CA PRO A 920 11.06 7.67 52.55
C PRO A 920 9.84 7.93 53.46
N LEU A 921 8.64 7.98 52.88
CA LEU A 921 7.39 8.20 53.60
C LEU A 921 7.19 7.32 54.85
N PRO A 922 7.63 6.04 54.89
CA PRO A 922 7.56 5.20 56.10
C PRO A 922 8.41 5.69 57.28
N LEU A 923 9.45 6.50 57.05
CA LEU A 923 10.28 7.09 58.11
C LEU A 923 9.68 8.37 58.72
N ILE A 924 8.71 8.96 58.02
CA ILE A 924 8.23 10.33 58.23
C ILE A 924 6.88 10.31 58.97
N PHE A 925 6.08 9.26 58.76
CA PHE A 925 4.74 9.09 59.32
C PHE A 925 4.63 7.77 60.09
N ASP A 926 4.00 7.77 61.27
CA ASP A 926 3.49 6.54 61.93
C ASP A 926 2.28 6.06 61.13
N LEU A 927 2.53 5.58 59.91
CA LEU A 927 1.52 5.10 58.96
C LEU A 927 1.02 3.76 59.45
N GLY A 928 0.15 3.79 60.46
CA GLY A 928 -0.69 2.69 60.92
C GLY A 928 -0.22 1.32 60.45
N LEU A 929 0.90 0.83 60.99
CA LEU A 929 1.43 -0.51 60.71
C LEU A 929 0.41 -1.62 61.06
N ASN A 930 -0.68 -1.26 61.74
CA ASN A 930 -1.83 -2.10 62.07
C ASN A 930 -2.88 -2.22 60.96
N LYS A 931 -2.90 -1.33 59.95
CA LYS A 931 -3.90 -1.32 58.85
C LYS A 931 -3.28 -1.39 57.46
N ILE A 932 -2.09 -0.84 57.28
CA ILE A 932 -1.34 -1.00 56.05
C ILE A 932 -0.61 -2.33 56.17
N GLY A 933 -1.17 -3.38 55.54
CA GLY A 933 -0.32 -4.49 55.14
C GLY A 933 0.86 -3.88 54.40
N LEU A 934 2.09 -4.09 54.89
CA LEU A 934 3.32 -3.53 54.32
C LEU A 934 3.31 -3.73 52.80
N ASN A 935 2.84 -2.72 52.06
CA ASN A 935 2.72 -2.81 50.62
C ASN A 935 4.14 -2.88 50.08
N ARG A 936 4.36 -3.86 49.20
CA ARG A 936 5.65 -4.35 48.70
C ARG A 936 6.64 -3.30 48.18
N GLY A 937 6.25 -2.04 48.01
CA GLY A 937 7.06 -0.99 47.37
C GLY A 937 7.72 0.06 48.29
N TYR A 938 7.58 -0.02 49.61
CA TYR A 938 8.06 1.06 50.51
C TYR A 938 9.39 0.77 51.22
N LEU A 939 9.87 -0.47 51.19
CA LEU A 939 11.16 -0.91 51.73
C LEU A 939 12.19 -1.20 50.63
N ASP A 940 11.92 -0.74 49.40
CA ASP A 940 12.76 -1.01 48.21
C ASP A 940 14.06 -0.17 48.17
N ASP A 941 14.22 0.82 49.04
CA ASP A 941 15.52 1.47 49.25
C ASP A 941 16.35 0.63 50.24
N ASN A 942 17.41 -0.01 49.73
CA ASN A 942 18.36 -0.88 50.45
C ASN A 942 19.04 -0.26 51.70
N SER A 943 18.67 0.95 52.15
CA SER A 943 19.22 1.58 53.34
C SER A 943 18.45 1.22 54.62
N LEU A 944 17.16 0.89 54.55
CA LEU A 944 16.28 0.77 55.72
C LEU A 944 16.20 -0.64 56.32
N SER A 945 16.26 -0.69 57.65
CA SER A 945 16.29 -1.91 58.46
C SER A 945 15.37 -1.78 59.67
N LEU A 946 14.67 -2.86 60.00
CA LEU A 946 13.78 -2.95 61.14
C LEU A 946 14.36 -3.94 62.14
N PHE A 947 14.33 -3.55 63.41
CA PHE A 947 14.80 -4.33 64.54
C PHE A 947 13.63 -4.56 65.49
N SER A 948 13.37 -5.82 65.84
CA SER A 948 12.36 -6.20 66.83
C SER A 948 13.03 -6.88 68.02
N TYR A 949 12.63 -6.49 69.23
CA TYR A 949 13.11 -7.05 70.49
C TYR A 949 11.92 -7.49 71.33
N GLN A 950 12.04 -8.66 71.95
CA GLN A 950 11.05 -9.22 72.85
C GLN A 950 11.76 -9.86 74.05
N SER A 951 11.26 -9.60 75.26
CA SER A 951 11.81 -10.17 76.50
C SER A 951 10.76 -10.17 77.62
N ASP A 952 10.59 -11.32 78.26
CA ASP A 952 9.72 -11.47 79.43
C ASP A 952 10.29 -10.80 80.70
N ALA A 953 11.60 -10.55 80.73
CA ALA A 953 12.25 -9.89 81.87
C ALA A 953 12.02 -8.38 81.83
N ALA A 954 11.75 -7.80 83.01
CA ALA A 954 11.59 -6.37 83.20
C ALA A 954 12.89 -5.62 82.93
N PHE A 955 12.79 -4.40 82.39
CA PHE A 955 13.92 -3.48 82.28
C PHE A 955 14.14 -2.72 83.58
N ASP A 956 15.40 -2.43 83.90
CA ASP A 956 15.71 -1.41 84.89
C ASP A 956 15.52 -0.03 84.25
N MET A 957 14.70 0.81 84.90
CA MET A 957 14.32 2.12 84.34
C MET A 957 15.54 3.04 84.13
N LYS A 958 16.55 2.99 85.00
CA LYS A 958 17.76 3.83 84.86
C LYS A 958 18.67 3.31 83.76
N LYS A 959 18.86 2.00 83.64
CA LYS A 959 19.65 1.40 82.56
C LYS A 959 19.01 1.71 81.20
N PHE A 960 17.69 1.61 81.09
CA PHE A 960 16.96 1.93 79.86
C PHE A 960 16.99 3.44 79.52
N GLU A 961 16.88 4.32 80.51
CA GLU A 961 17.05 5.78 80.32
C GLU A 961 18.45 6.11 79.77
N VAL A 962 19.50 5.50 80.34
CA VAL A 962 20.88 5.65 79.84
C VAL A 962 21.02 5.11 78.41
N PHE A 963 20.36 3.99 78.09
CA PHE A 963 20.33 3.46 76.74
C PHE A 963 19.74 4.49 75.76
N LEU A 964 18.57 5.06 76.06
CA LEU A 964 17.92 6.04 75.18
C LEU A 964 18.73 7.33 75.00
N ASP A 965 19.28 7.87 76.09
CA ASP A 965 19.94 9.19 76.06
C ASP A 965 21.35 9.11 75.47
N LYS A 966 22.13 8.08 75.83
CA LYS A 966 23.57 8.02 75.58
C LYS A 966 24.00 6.94 74.59
N GLN A 967 23.23 5.86 74.44
CA GLN A 967 23.67 4.69 73.67
C GLN A 967 22.88 4.48 72.38
N LEU A 968 21.62 4.90 72.32
CA LEU A 968 20.74 4.67 71.18
C LEU A 968 21.38 5.22 69.89
N PRO A 969 21.62 4.36 68.87
CA PRO A 969 22.30 4.76 67.66
C PRO A 969 21.57 5.89 66.90
N THR A 970 22.35 6.79 66.31
CA THR A 970 21.82 7.93 65.54
C THR A 970 21.13 7.51 64.25
N ASN A 971 21.33 6.28 63.77
CA ASN A 971 20.63 5.72 62.61
C ASN A 971 19.26 5.10 62.94
N VAL A 972 18.81 5.05 64.21
CA VAL A 972 17.44 4.59 64.60
C VAL A 972 16.42 5.72 64.50
N PHE A 973 15.65 5.85 63.42
CA PHE A 973 14.76 6.99 63.21
C PHE A 973 13.46 6.95 64.00
N TRP A 974 12.92 5.77 64.24
CA TRP A 974 11.62 5.61 64.88
C TRP A 974 11.59 4.37 65.77
N GLY A 975 10.72 4.36 66.76
CA GLY A 975 10.48 3.17 67.55
C GLY A 975 9.15 3.19 68.28
N LYS A 976 8.61 1.99 68.53
CA LYS A 976 7.39 1.79 69.28
C LYS A 976 7.48 0.52 70.09
N GLY A 977 6.93 0.54 71.29
CA GLY A 977 6.97 -0.62 72.15
C GLY A 977 6.02 -0.57 73.32
N ILE A 978 5.97 -1.67 74.04
CA ILE A 978 5.39 -1.78 75.36
C ILE A 978 6.51 -2.22 76.28
N LEU A 979 6.70 -1.49 77.36
CA LEU A 979 7.78 -1.68 78.29
C LEU A 979 7.27 -2.07 79.67
N LEU A 980 7.88 -3.12 80.21
CA LEU A 980 7.79 -3.57 81.58
C LEU A 980 9.05 -3.11 82.32
N PHE A 981 8.88 -2.29 83.35
CA PHE A 981 9.98 -1.85 84.21
C PHE A 981 9.89 -2.52 85.58
N GLU A 982 11.03 -2.88 86.17
CA GLU A 982 11.08 -3.46 87.51
C GLU A 982 10.43 -2.52 88.54
N GLN A 983 10.70 -1.22 88.40
CA GLN A 983 10.21 -0.19 89.31
C GLN A 983 8.73 0.18 89.09
N SER A 984 8.04 -0.45 88.12
CA SER A 984 6.64 -0.13 87.82
C SER A 984 5.87 -1.32 87.23
N PRO A 985 4.82 -1.84 87.91
CA PRO A 985 4.03 -2.96 87.39
C PRO A 985 3.08 -2.55 86.25
N LYS A 986 3.06 -1.28 85.86
CA LYS A 986 2.19 -0.74 84.82
C LYS A 986 2.76 -1.04 83.43
N CYS A 987 1.87 -1.15 82.45
CA CYS A 987 2.22 -1.22 81.04
C CYS A 987 2.61 0.18 80.59
N HIS A 988 3.86 0.37 80.16
CA HIS A 988 4.32 1.65 79.63
C HIS A 988 4.41 1.56 78.11
N GLY A 989 3.51 2.26 77.43
CA GLY A 989 3.63 2.41 76.00
C GLY A 989 4.80 3.35 75.68
N PHE A 990 5.64 2.94 74.73
CA PHE A 990 6.83 3.65 74.31
C PHE A 990 6.68 4.10 72.87
N LEU A 991 6.98 5.38 72.61
CA LEU A 991 7.10 5.96 71.28
C LEU A 991 8.41 6.72 71.18
N LEU A 992 9.10 6.55 70.07
CA LEU A 992 10.37 7.20 69.74
C LEU A 992 10.30 7.79 68.33
N SER A 993 10.66 9.06 68.22
CA SER A 993 10.77 9.80 66.97
C SER A 993 12.05 10.64 67.01
N GLY A 994 13.03 10.28 66.17
CA GLY A 994 14.39 10.83 66.28
C GLY A 994 15.03 10.47 67.63
N LYS A 995 15.26 11.46 68.49
CA LYS A 995 15.68 11.28 69.90
C LYS A 995 14.57 11.60 70.89
N ARG A 996 13.43 12.15 70.45
CA ARG A 996 12.29 12.41 71.32
C ARG A 996 11.59 11.09 71.60
N PHE A 997 11.49 10.73 72.87
CA PHE A 997 10.67 9.61 73.29
C PHE A 997 9.56 10.07 74.22
N SER A 998 8.49 9.28 74.29
CA SER A 998 7.41 9.47 75.24
C SER A 998 7.00 8.14 75.84
N LEU A 999 6.68 8.18 77.14
CA LEU A 999 6.11 7.06 77.87
C LEU A 999 4.69 7.44 78.28
N TYR A 1000 3.73 6.56 78.01
CA TYR A 1000 2.35 6.75 78.42
C TYR A 1000 1.82 5.52 79.14
N HIS A 1001 0.83 5.74 80.01
CA HIS A 1001 0.24 4.66 80.79
C HIS A 1001 -0.77 3.88 79.96
N GLU A 1002 -0.63 2.57 80.01
CA GLU A 1002 -1.50 1.64 79.31
C GLU A 1002 -1.93 0.49 80.25
N ARG A 1003 -2.88 -0.33 79.80
CA ARG A 1003 -3.27 -1.57 80.48
C ARG A 1003 -2.71 -2.76 79.73
N TRP A 1004 -2.12 -3.71 80.46
CA TRP A 1004 -1.71 -4.99 79.88
C TRP A 1004 -2.90 -5.71 79.26
N LYS A 1005 -2.83 -5.99 77.95
CA LYS A 1005 -3.80 -6.83 77.22
C LYS A 1005 -3.39 -8.30 77.16
N GLN A 1006 -2.10 -8.57 77.33
CA GLN A 1006 -1.45 -9.89 77.28
C GLN A 1006 -0.50 -10.02 78.49
N GLN A 1007 0.26 -11.10 78.62
CA GLN A 1007 1.22 -11.25 79.71
C GLN A 1007 2.24 -10.09 79.72
N PRO A 1008 2.65 -9.58 80.89
CA PRO A 1008 3.61 -8.49 80.97
C PRO A 1008 4.96 -8.86 80.38
N GLU A 1009 5.38 -8.16 79.34
CA GLU A 1009 6.68 -8.34 78.70
C GLU A 1009 7.13 -7.06 78.00
N ASN A 1010 8.43 -6.97 77.75
CA ASN A 1010 9.03 -5.94 76.91
C ASN A 1010 8.90 -6.34 75.44
N ARG A 1011 8.22 -5.52 74.64
CA ARG A 1011 8.24 -5.61 73.17
C ARG A 1011 8.62 -4.27 72.60
N LEU A 1012 9.64 -4.24 71.76
CA LEU A 1012 10.14 -3.02 71.16
C LEU A 1012 10.42 -3.23 69.67
N ILE A 1013 9.98 -2.30 68.84
CA ILE A 1013 10.32 -2.22 67.43
C ILE A 1013 11.07 -0.92 67.22
N LEU A 1014 12.22 -0.99 66.56
CA LEU A 1014 13.03 0.14 66.15
C LEU A 1014 13.21 0.09 64.62
N ILE A 1015 13.12 1.24 63.96
CA ILE A 1015 13.29 1.38 62.51
C ILE A 1015 14.43 2.37 62.28
N GLY A 1016 15.36 2.01 61.41
CA GLY A 1016 16.52 2.83 61.13
C GLY A 1016 17.30 2.38 59.91
N GLU A 1017 18.33 3.13 59.51
CA GLU A 1017 19.18 2.75 58.38
C GLU A 1017 20.38 1.93 58.84
N ASN A 1018 20.67 0.79 58.19
CA ASN A 1018 21.81 -0.08 58.52
C ASN A 1018 21.94 -0.39 60.03
N LEU A 1019 20.84 -0.82 60.66
CA LEU A 1019 20.80 -1.16 62.07
C LEU A 1019 21.67 -2.40 62.35
N ASP A 1020 22.52 -2.28 63.37
CA ASP A 1020 23.25 -3.42 63.93
C ASP A 1020 22.34 -4.15 64.93
N ASN A 1021 21.63 -5.16 64.43
CA ASN A 1021 20.64 -5.91 65.19
C ASN A 1021 21.25 -6.70 66.36
N GLU A 1022 22.47 -7.21 66.20
CA GLU A 1022 23.17 -7.94 67.28
C GLU A 1022 23.55 -6.99 68.39
N TRP A 1023 24.10 -5.83 68.04
CA TRP A 1023 24.47 -4.79 69.01
C TRP A 1023 23.24 -4.23 69.75
N LEU A 1024 22.14 -3.97 69.03
CA LEU A 1024 20.89 -3.49 69.64
C LEU A 1024 20.30 -4.53 70.61
N SER A 1025 20.30 -5.80 70.22
CA SER A 1025 19.86 -6.90 71.10
C SER A 1025 20.71 -6.99 72.35
N TYR A 1026 22.04 -6.92 72.19
CA TYR A 1026 22.99 -6.96 73.30
C TYR A 1026 22.73 -5.81 74.29
N ARG A 1027 22.57 -4.57 73.81
CA ARG A 1027 22.33 -3.40 74.67
C ARG A 1027 20.97 -3.40 75.36
N LEU A 1028 19.92 -3.87 74.68
CA LEU A 1028 18.61 -4.01 75.32
C LEU A 1028 18.60 -5.14 76.35
N ASN A 1029 19.37 -6.21 76.13
CA ASN A 1029 19.58 -7.24 77.15
C ASN A 1029 20.34 -6.71 78.37
N ASP A 1030 21.35 -5.84 78.18
CA ASP A 1030 22.03 -5.15 79.31
C ASP A 1030 21.05 -4.29 80.14
N CYS A 1031 19.94 -3.82 79.54
CA CYS A 1031 18.92 -3.04 80.24
C CYS A 1031 18.01 -3.89 81.14
N ARG A 1032 18.08 -5.22 81.06
CA ARG A 1032 17.27 -6.11 81.90
C ARG A 1032 17.66 -5.94 83.37
N SER A 1033 16.64 -6.00 84.23
CA SER A 1033 16.87 -6.13 85.66
C SER A 1033 17.55 -7.47 85.96
N GLU A 1034 18.38 -7.49 87.00
CA GLU A 1034 19.10 -8.67 87.48
C GLU A 1034 18.25 -9.55 88.41
N VAL A 1035 16.98 -9.17 88.65
CA VAL A 1035 16.03 -9.84 89.55
C VAL A 1035 15.09 -10.77 88.80
#